data_AF-A0A948TUU9-F1
#
_entry.id   AF-A0A948TUU9-F1
#
_cell.length_a   1.000
_cell.length_b   1.000
_cell.length_c   1.000
_cell.angle_alpha   90.00
_cell.angle_beta   90.00
_cell.angle_gamma   90.00
#
_symmetry.space_group_name_H-M   'P 1'
#
loop_
_entity.id
_entity.type
_entity.pdbx_description
1 polymer ?
#
loop_
_entity_poly.entity_id
_entity_poly.type
_entity_poly.pdbx_seq_one_letter_code
_entity_poly.pdbx_strand_id
1 'polypeptide(L)'
;MKFQPTRVAQATVLCMACLAVWPAAAQAPIAAVQPAAIVPGERLSDWLLRNTDATADTTALHWQVWAERAPQQRLRQGVVEAMQQSPGLALSPDARAHLSDWLLALPLTGRLSVAMADARWLQAHPAQDPVLQEGQRIVLPARPGTVTVVTEVGQPCSASHVPGALVQDYLRACSFGAVIGTDAPVDWAWIAQADGRTQRFGIAPWNLQPQDEPGAGAWIWAPSRAARVPDSVSDNLARFLATQLPGEPALSAGATQVVPVQRAPRAVPRGHQLRASDWGEIGVLQTPSARMAPAGAMRLHMGRVEPYTRGTIMLQPLDWLETGFRYTDIANRLYGPTIAGGQSLKDKSIDFKLRLREESAFWPQVALGVRDLGGTGLFSGEYLVASKRWGNWDASLGLGWGYLGARGNLKNPLSFLGDSFNSRTGNQSATGGTVNYKSMFHGPTALFGGLQWQSPVDALLLKLELDGNDYQHEPSGNNQPAKSPFNVGAVYRYSPNIDFSLGLERGNRLMLGFTLHGGLNQLYSPKLLDVALPPVQLKAAAQLPPSGWQGTAQAIELYTGWSVRSIAHQGGSTTVVAETDTALHLQERIERAIHVLHRDAPASSTRFVLQLQERGLSLSQIEVDRAEWVAQRTQAEPPALRLPAQQALPGRSGQTGALAQRGSDSNFWQGKPPGFSADWGPSYSQILGGPDGFLIYQLGLQAKLEHRFTDSTWLSSAFGLRLLDNFDKFKYDNTSDVNLPRVRTHQREYVTTSRLTMPLLQLTHASDLGGGHYASAYAGMLESMYGGVGAEWLYRPWQSRLAVGVDVNHVRQRDFRQNLDFRDYSVNTGHATLYWDTGWNDVQLNLSAGRYLAGDVGATLDVKRVFPNGVAMGAWATKTDVSKEQFGEGSFDKGIYVTIPFDVMLPKSTPGTANITWNPLTRDGGARLNRRFTLIDLTRQRDPRALNWRPARPSALESAANTSYVLTEPRLNAFETLGSTTTTLGRQIADIPASTWLWAGGAILASSLLDKPAERWAQKHQTGNMSQLGTASNALPMALALSAGLLYTGIGGEPAASTAETALKAAAYTWGANLATRYVVGRARPSQELGNASFDGFKSGAAQSGFASNHVAIAFALATPFAQQLDMPWLYAVAAASTFGRVQKREHWVSDTVAGALLGYAMGSLLSEQQRNPYAMRLSVTPNAVVANWSFK
;
A
#
# COMPACT_ATOMS: atom_id res chain seq x y z
N MET A 1 48.55 -42.03 15.57
CA MET A 1 48.95 -43.39 16.02
C MET A 1 47.72 -44.27 15.94
N LYS A 2 47.88 -45.49 15.42
CA LYS A 2 46.87 -46.44 14.91
C LYS A 2 45.83 -46.89 15.95
N PHE A 3 44.57 -47.14 15.53
CA PHE A 3 44.01 -48.49 15.43
C PHE A 3 42.74 -48.51 14.55
N GLN A 4 42.57 -49.65 13.88
CA GLN A 4 41.74 -49.93 12.71
C GLN A 4 40.36 -50.55 13.05
N PRO A 5 39.46 -50.68 12.05
CA PRO A 5 38.04 -51.04 12.17
C PRO A 5 37.79 -52.56 12.07
N THR A 6 36.57 -53.02 12.40
CA THR A 6 35.74 -54.00 11.65
C THR A 6 34.63 -54.60 12.53
N ARG A 7 33.40 -54.59 12.02
CA ARG A 7 32.46 -55.74 11.97
C ARG A 7 31.29 -55.42 11.03
N VAL A 8 31.53 -55.72 9.75
CA VAL A 8 30.60 -56.29 8.76
C VAL A 8 30.61 -57.82 9.09
N ALA A 9 29.60 -58.68 8.99
CA ALA A 9 28.44 -58.82 8.13
C ALA A 9 27.41 -59.73 8.84
N GLN A 10 26.14 -59.58 8.53
CA GLN A 10 25.30 -60.71 8.12
C GLN A 10 24.15 -60.17 7.29
N ALA A 11 24.29 -60.40 5.99
CA ALA A 11 23.35 -60.08 4.93
C ALA A 11 22.66 -61.38 4.51
N THR A 12 21.36 -61.29 4.23
CA THR A 12 20.72 -61.96 3.09
C THR A 12 20.68 -63.50 3.05
N VAL A 13 19.64 -64.12 3.64
CA VAL A 13 18.90 -65.26 3.04
C VAL A 13 17.48 -65.28 3.63
N LEU A 14 16.50 -64.68 2.94
CA LEU A 14 15.13 -65.20 2.73
C LEU A 14 14.34 -64.17 1.89
N CYS A 15 14.80 -63.97 0.65
CA CYS A 15 14.03 -63.33 -0.42
C CYS A 15 13.80 -64.41 -1.47
N MET A 16 12.63 -65.05 -1.46
CA MET A 16 11.93 -65.69 -2.59
C MET A 16 10.82 -66.59 -2.04
N ALA A 17 9.62 -66.03 -1.89
CA ALA A 17 8.30 -66.69 -2.02
C ALA A 17 7.23 -65.85 -1.33
N CYS A 18 6.70 -64.84 -2.01
CA CYS A 18 5.34 -64.32 -1.85
C CYS A 18 5.01 -63.39 -3.03
N LEU A 19 5.09 -63.95 -4.24
CA LEU A 19 4.32 -63.48 -5.39
C LEU A 19 3.06 -64.35 -5.43
N ALA A 20 1.95 -63.86 -4.87
CA ALA A 20 0.60 -64.35 -5.18
C ALA A 20 -0.46 -63.50 -4.46
N VAL A 21 -1.26 -62.79 -5.25
CA VAL A 21 -2.65 -62.41 -5.00
C VAL A 21 -2.88 -61.42 -3.84
N TRP A 22 -2.80 -60.12 -4.14
CA TRP A 22 -3.71 -59.16 -3.52
C TRP A 22 -5.05 -59.24 -4.25
N PRO A 23 -6.17 -59.51 -3.56
CA PRO A 23 -7.47 -59.33 -4.19
C PRO A 23 -7.64 -57.82 -4.41
N ALA A 24 -8.06 -57.46 -5.63
CA ALA A 24 -8.65 -56.16 -5.88
C ALA A 24 -9.81 -55.99 -4.90
N ALA A 25 -9.62 -55.19 -3.86
CA ALA A 25 -10.74 -54.69 -3.07
C ALA A 25 -11.56 -53.82 -4.01
N ALA A 26 -12.68 -54.38 -4.48
CA ALA A 26 -13.69 -53.63 -5.20
C ALA A 26 -14.05 -52.41 -4.36
N GLN A 27 -13.91 -51.22 -4.94
CA GLN A 27 -14.44 -49.98 -4.38
C GLN A 27 -15.95 -50.18 -4.18
N ALA A 28 -16.37 -50.30 -2.92
CA ALA A 28 -17.78 -50.18 -2.59
C ALA A 28 -18.22 -48.75 -2.98
N PRO A 29 -19.46 -48.58 -3.49
CA PRO A 29 -20.01 -47.24 -3.72
C PRO A 29 -19.93 -46.43 -2.43
N ILE A 30 -19.62 -45.14 -2.57
CA ILE A 30 -19.53 -44.17 -1.48
C ILE A 30 -20.89 -44.15 -0.76
N ALA A 31 -21.01 -44.93 0.31
CA ALA A 31 -22.15 -44.87 1.20
C ALA A 31 -22.01 -43.59 2.01
N ALA A 32 -22.68 -42.52 1.57
CA ALA A 32 -22.91 -41.36 2.42
C ALA A 32 -23.56 -41.88 3.71
N VAL A 33 -22.86 -41.75 4.84
CA VAL A 33 -23.46 -41.95 6.17
C VAL A 33 -24.74 -41.12 6.17
N GLN A 34 -25.89 -41.76 6.39
CA GLN A 34 -27.16 -41.03 6.44
C GLN A 34 -27.04 -39.97 7.54
N PRO A 35 -26.98 -38.67 7.18
CA PRO A 35 -26.80 -37.63 8.17
C PRO A 35 -28.05 -37.62 9.06
N ALA A 36 -27.91 -37.61 10.39
CA ALA A 36 -29.08 -37.51 11.24
C ALA A 36 -29.82 -36.20 10.93
N ALA A 37 -31.16 -36.25 10.97
CA ALA A 37 -32.03 -35.15 10.57
C ALA A 37 -31.62 -33.84 11.25
N ILE A 38 -31.60 -32.74 10.49
CA ILE A 38 -31.38 -31.39 11.03
C ILE A 38 -32.51 -31.06 12.01
N VAL A 39 -32.16 -30.60 13.20
CA VAL A 39 -33.07 -29.99 14.17
C VAL A 39 -33.19 -28.51 13.81
N PRO A 40 -34.36 -28.02 13.35
CA PRO A 40 -34.50 -26.63 12.94
C PRO A 40 -34.10 -25.66 14.06
N GLY A 41 -33.24 -24.71 13.75
CA GLY A 41 -32.69 -23.74 14.71
C GLY A 41 -31.41 -24.18 15.42
N GLU A 42 -30.92 -25.41 15.19
CA GLU A 42 -29.59 -25.83 15.67
C GLU A 42 -28.46 -25.23 14.81
N ARG A 43 -27.27 -25.09 15.39
CA ARG A 43 -26.07 -24.62 14.69
C ARG A 43 -25.35 -25.75 13.96
N LEU A 44 -24.65 -25.44 12.87
CA LEU A 44 -23.85 -26.42 12.14
C LEU A 44 -22.79 -27.07 13.03
N SER A 45 -22.19 -26.31 13.96
CA SER A 45 -21.23 -26.87 14.91
C SER A 45 -21.81 -27.98 15.78
N ASP A 46 -23.04 -27.79 16.28
CA ASP A 46 -23.71 -28.75 17.16
C ASP A 46 -24.16 -29.96 16.36
N TRP A 47 -24.61 -29.72 15.11
CA TRP A 47 -24.84 -30.77 14.13
C TRP A 47 -23.58 -31.59 13.85
N LEU A 48 -22.41 -30.97 13.71
CA LEU A 48 -21.16 -31.70 13.48
C LEU A 48 -20.77 -32.54 14.70
N LEU A 49 -20.76 -31.97 15.90
CA LEU A 49 -20.39 -32.69 17.13
C LEU A 49 -21.24 -33.94 17.39
N ARG A 50 -22.50 -33.95 16.95
CA ARG A 50 -23.40 -35.11 17.11
C ARG A 50 -23.32 -36.13 15.95
N ASN A 51 -22.70 -35.78 14.82
CA ASN A 51 -22.72 -36.59 13.58
C ASN A 51 -21.36 -36.98 13.02
N THR A 52 -20.25 -36.36 13.44
CA THR A 52 -18.91 -36.71 12.92
C THR A 52 -18.31 -37.87 13.69
N ASP A 53 -17.91 -38.94 12.99
CA ASP A 53 -17.04 -39.99 13.49
C ASP A 53 -15.58 -39.79 13.05
N ALA A 54 -14.67 -40.70 13.42
CA ALA A 54 -13.25 -40.61 13.08
C ALA A 54 -12.93 -40.77 11.58
N THR A 55 -13.92 -41.11 10.74
CA THR A 55 -13.72 -41.36 9.29
C THR A 55 -14.31 -40.29 8.38
N ALA A 56 -15.13 -39.38 8.92
CA ALA A 56 -15.73 -38.29 8.16
C ALA A 56 -14.69 -37.23 7.77
N ASP A 57 -14.62 -36.87 6.48
CA ASP A 57 -13.80 -35.77 6.01
C ASP A 57 -14.56 -34.46 6.11
N THR A 58 -14.34 -33.73 7.20
CA THR A 58 -14.97 -32.42 7.39
C THR A 58 -14.47 -31.37 6.40
N THR A 59 -13.27 -31.53 5.83
CA THR A 59 -12.73 -30.55 4.86
C THR A 59 -13.55 -30.48 3.58
N ALA A 60 -14.27 -31.55 3.25
CA ALA A 60 -15.16 -31.64 2.11
C ALA A 60 -16.64 -31.53 2.51
N LEU A 61 -16.99 -30.76 3.56
CA LEU A 61 -18.38 -30.56 3.98
C LEU A 61 -19.21 -29.82 2.92
N HIS A 62 -20.43 -30.29 2.67
CA HIS A 62 -21.41 -29.61 1.81
C HIS A 62 -22.61 -29.18 2.63
N TRP A 63 -22.76 -27.87 2.82
CA TRP A 63 -24.00 -27.27 3.32
C TRP A 63 -24.87 -26.89 2.13
N GLN A 64 -26.00 -27.58 1.95
CA GLN A 64 -26.89 -27.42 0.80
C GLN A 64 -28.13 -26.61 1.20
N VAL A 65 -28.36 -25.53 0.46
CA VAL A 65 -29.49 -24.61 0.63
C VAL A 65 -30.28 -24.53 -0.67
N TRP A 66 -31.59 -24.79 -0.61
CA TRP A 66 -32.45 -24.83 -1.80
C TRP A 66 -32.46 -23.51 -2.58
N ALA A 67 -32.52 -22.36 -1.88
CA ALA A 67 -32.51 -21.03 -2.49
C ALA A 67 -31.25 -20.75 -3.32
N GLU A 68 -30.14 -21.43 -3.05
CA GLU A 68 -28.87 -21.27 -3.78
C GLU A 68 -28.83 -22.05 -5.10
N ARG A 69 -29.81 -22.94 -5.36
CA ARG A 69 -29.89 -23.66 -6.64
C ARG A 69 -30.17 -22.73 -7.82
N ALA A 70 -30.98 -21.69 -7.64
CA ALA A 70 -31.29 -20.74 -8.71
C ALA A 70 -30.09 -19.84 -9.10
N PRO A 71 -29.32 -19.26 -8.16
CA PRO A 71 -28.01 -18.66 -8.46
C PRO A 71 -27.04 -19.62 -9.15
N GLN A 72 -26.92 -20.86 -8.67
CA GLN A 72 -26.06 -21.88 -9.30
C GLN A 72 -26.53 -22.23 -10.71
N GLN A 73 -27.85 -22.31 -10.95
CA GLN A 73 -28.42 -22.54 -12.27
C GLN A 73 -28.05 -21.41 -13.23
N ARG A 74 -28.16 -20.15 -12.78
CA ARG A 74 -27.75 -18.98 -13.59
C ARG A 74 -26.25 -19.00 -13.88
N LEU A 75 -25.41 -19.38 -12.91
CA LEU A 75 -23.98 -19.55 -13.11
C LEU A 75 -23.68 -20.63 -14.16
N ARG A 76 -24.31 -21.81 -14.03
CA ARG A 76 -24.17 -22.93 -14.98
C ARG A 76 -24.64 -22.55 -16.38
N GLN A 77 -25.82 -21.96 -16.51
CA GLN A 77 -26.36 -21.50 -17.78
C GLN A 77 -25.46 -20.45 -18.42
N GLY A 78 -24.97 -19.46 -17.64
CA GLY A 78 -24.02 -18.47 -18.14
C GLY A 78 -22.70 -19.07 -18.63
N VAL A 79 -22.19 -20.13 -17.99
CA VAL A 79 -21.01 -20.87 -18.46
C VAL A 79 -21.33 -21.61 -19.77
N VAL A 80 -22.45 -22.34 -19.84
CA VAL A 80 -22.86 -23.09 -21.04
C VAL A 80 -23.09 -22.14 -22.23
N GLU A 81 -23.84 -21.05 -22.03
CA GLU A 81 -24.09 -20.03 -23.05
C GLU A 81 -22.77 -19.41 -23.53
N ALA A 82 -21.88 -19.05 -22.60
CA ALA A 82 -20.58 -18.49 -22.97
C ALA A 82 -19.73 -19.51 -23.75
N MET A 83 -19.80 -20.81 -23.43
CA MET A 83 -19.09 -21.86 -24.17
C MET A 83 -19.70 -22.15 -25.55
N GLN A 84 -20.92 -21.70 -25.81
CA GLN A 84 -21.54 -21.79 -27.14
C GLN A 84 -21.28 -20.54 -27.97
N GLN A 85 -21.30 -19.36 -27.34
CA GLN A 85 -21.45 -18.07 -28.03
C GLN A 85 -20.23 -17.14 -27.90
N SER A 86 -19.21 -17.47 -27.10
CA SER A 86 -18.07 -16.57 -26.89
C SER A 86 -17.28 -16.31 -28.18
N PRO A 87 -17.03 -15.03 -28.53
CA PRO A 87 -16.18 -14.68 -29.66
C PRO A 87 -14.75 -15.23 -29.49
N GLY A 88 -14.23 -15.90 -30.51
CA GLY A 88 -12.85 -16.39 -30.54
C GLY A 88 -12.61 -17.75 -29.87
N LEU A 89 -13.64 -18.36 -29.26
CA LEU A 89 -13.60 -19.72 -28.75
C LEU A 89 -13.42 -20.73 -29.89
N ALA A 90 -12.43 -21.61 -29.76
CA ALA A 90 -12.00 -22.55 -30.80
C ALA A 90 -12.17 -24.00 -30.34
N LEU A 91 -13.41 -24.36 -30.00
CA LEU A 91 -13.82 -25.75 -29.72
C LEU A 91 -14.51 -26.37 -30.91
N SER A 92 -14.27 -27.67 -31.15
CA SER A 92 -15.02 -28.46 -32.13
C SER A 92 -16.51 -28.53 -31.71
N PRO A 93 -17.44 -28.65 -32.67
CA PRO A 93 -18.87 -28.79 -32.35
C PRO A 93 -19.14 -29.93 -31.34
N ASP A 94 -18.46 -31.05 -31.51
CA ASP A 94 -18.58 -32.21 -30.61
C ASP A 94 -18.07 -31.90 -29.21
N ALA A 95 -16.92 -31.24 -29.07
CA ALA A 95 -16.39 -30.84 -27.77
C ALA A 95 -17.33 -29.85 -27.05
N ARG A 96 -17.94 -28.91 -27.79
CA ARG A 96 -18.95 -28.00 -27.23
C ARG A 96 -20.20 -28.74 -26.76
N ALA A 97 -20.69 -29.68 -27.57
CA ALA A 97 -21.84 -30.51 -27.23
C ALA A 97 -21.55 -31.35 -25.99
N HIS A 98 -20.47 -32.14 -25.99
CA HIS A 98 -20.07 -32.97 -24.85
C HIS A 98 -19.88 -32.17 -23.57
N LEU A 99 -19.20 -31.02 -23.65
CA LEU A 99 -18.94 -30.21 -22.47
C LEU A 99 -20.22 -29.52 -21.97
N SER A 100 -21.11 -29.08 -22.88
CA SER A 100 -22.44 -28.57 -22.50
C SER A 100 -23.29 -29.65 -21.84
N ASP A 101 -23.35 -30.85 -22.44
CA ASP A 101 -24.11 -31.98 -21.93
C ASP A 101 -23.59 -32.43 -20.56
N TRP A 102 -22.27 -32.51 -20.40
CA TRP A 102 -21.64 -32.81 -19.12
C TRP A 102 -21.98 -31.75 -18.06
N LEU A 103 -21.84 -30.47 -18.38
CA LEU A 103 -22.20 -29.39 -17.44
C LEU A 103 -23.68 -29.44 -17.06
N LEU A 104 -24.58 -29.68 -18.03
CA LEU A 104 -26.01 -29.78 -17.80
C LEU A 104 -26.40 -31.03 -16.99
N ALA A 105 -25.60 -32.10 -17.06
CA ALA A 105 -25.76 -33.31 -16.27
C ALA A 105 -25.30 -33.15 -14.81
N LEU A 106 -24.38 -32.22 -14.53
CA LEU A 106 -23.94 -31.95 -13.16
C LEU A 106 -25.10 -31.38 -12.31
N PRO A 107 -25.28 -31.88 -11.07
CA PRO A 107 -26.39 -31.46 -10.22
C PRO A 107 -26.26 -30.01 -9.74
N LEU A 108 -27.42 -29.36 -9.57
CA LEU A 108 -27.54 -28.10 -8.85
C LEU A 108 -27.64 -28.41 -7.35
N THR A 109 -26.49 -28.47 -6.69
CA THR A 109 -26.40 -28.94 -5.30
C THR A 109 -26.97 -27.95 -4.29
N GLY A 110 -26.93 -26.65 -4.60
CA GLY A 110 -27.20 -25.58 -3.63
C GLY A 110 -26.09 -25.46 -2.57
N ARG A 111 -24.91 -26.05 -2.82
CA ARG A 111 -23.77 -26.03 -1.90
C ARG A 111 -23.29 -24.60 -1.63
N LEU A 112 -23.13 -24.28 -0.35
CA LEU A 112 -22.35 -23.17 0.17
C LEU A 112 -21.09 -23.69 0.89
N SER A 113 -20.01 -22.92 0.83
CA SER A 113 -18.79 -23.19 1.59
C SER A 113 -18.86 -22.52 2.96
N VAL A 114 -18.24 -23.16 3.94
CA VAL A 114 -17.98 -22.58 5.27
C VAL A 114 -16.50 -22.22 5.35
N ALA A 115 -16.15 -21.21 6.16
CA ALA A 115 -14.77 -20.76 6.27
C ALA A 115 -13.84 -21.84 6.82
N MET A 116 -14.33 -22.61 7.80
CA MET A 116 -13.69 -23.83 8.26
C MET A 116 -14.75 -24.78 8.82
N ALA A 117 -14.69 -26.05 8.41
CA ALA A 117 -15.64 -27.08 8.82
C ALA A 117 -15.20 -27.82 10.09
N ASP A 118 -14.58 -27.12 11.04
CA ASP A 118 -14.25 -27.67 12.36
C ASP A 118 -15.30 -27.22 13.37
N ALA A 119 -15.92 -28.17 14.06
CA ALA A 119 -17.04 -27.88 14.95
C ALA A 119 -16.64 -26.99 16.14
N ARG A 120 -15.44 -27.16 16.70
CA ARG A 120 -14.98 -26.37 17.85
C ARG A 120 -14.63 -24.95 17.43
N TRP A 121 -14.04 -24.81 16.24
CA TRP A 121 -13.79 -23.51 15.67
C TRP A 121 -15.08 -22.77 15.33
N LEU A 122 -16.08 -23.45 14.78
CA LEU A 122 -17.41 -22.86 14.52
C LEU A 122 -18.10 -22.42 15.84
N GLN A 123 -18.03 -23.22 16.91
CA GLN A 123 -18.51 -22.80 18.24
C GLN A 123 -17.79 -21.55 18.76
N ALA A 124 -16.48 -21.44 18.50
CA ALA A 124 -15.69 -20.26 18.85
C ALA A 124 -15.95 -19.05 17.92
N HIS A 125 -16.55 -19.27 16.74
CA HIS A 125 -16.86 -18.23 15.75
C HIS A 125 -18.34 -18.26 15.31
N PRO A 126 -19.30 -17.92 16.20
CA PRO A 126 -20.73 -18.05 15.92
C PRO A 126 -21.23 -17.31 14.66
N ALA A 127 -20.56 -16.23 14.27
CA ALA A 127 -20.86 -15.46 13.06
C ALA A 127 -20.54 -16.23 11.75
N GLN A 128 -19.71 -17.27 11.84
CA GLN A 128 -19.32 -18.13 10.72
C GLN A 128 -19.98 -19.52 10.81
N ASP A 129 -20.82 -19.72 11.81
CA ASP A 129 -21.52 -20.95 12.13
C ASP A 129 -23.00 -20.81 11.75
N PRO A 130 -23.43 -21.41 10.62
CA PRO A 130 -24.80 -21.29 10.14
C PRO A 130 -25.81 -21.85 11.14
N VAL A 131 -26.95 -21.17 11.27
CA VAL A 131 -28.13 -21.73 11.93
C VAL A 131 -28.91 -22.51 10.88
N LEU A 132 -29.03 -23.81 11.08
CA LEU A 132 -29.65 -24.71 10.12
C LEU A 132 -31.18 -24.56 10.19
N GLN A 133 -31.78 -24.38 9.02
CA GLN A 133 -33.23 -24.22 8.86
C GLN A 133 -33.87 -25.48 8.29
N GLU A 134 -35.19 -25.59 8.44
CA GLU A 134 -35.96 -26.68 7.83
C GLU A 134 -35.78 -26.70 6.30
N GLY A 135 -35.57 -27.88 5.73
CA GLY A 135 -35.33 -28.07 4.30
C GLY A 135 -33.88 -27.85 3.82
N GLN A 136 -32.95 -27.47 4.71
CA GLN A 136 -31.51 -27.51 4.41
C GLN A 136 -30.96 -28.95 4.55
N ARG A 137 -29.78 -29.23 3.97
CA ARG A 137 -29.13 -30.55 4.06
C ARG A 137 -27.63 -30.41 4.27
N ILE A 138 -27.05 -31.25 5.13
CA ILE A 138 -25.60 -31.40 5.27
C ILE A 138 -25.16 -32.72 4.65
N VAL A 139 -24.08 -32.71 3.87
CA VAL A 139 -23.45 -33.91 3.34
C VAL A 139 -21.99 -33.92 3.75
N LEU A 140 -21.58 -35.02 4.39
CA LEU A 140 -20.19 -35.31 4.79
C LEU A 140 -19.68 -36.49 3.96
N PRO A 141 -18.87 -36.27 2.91
CA PRO A 141 -18.28 -37.35 2.14
C PRO A 141 -17.12 -38.00 2.91
N ALA A 142 -16.82 -39.26 2.59
CA ALA A 142 -15.56 -39.88 2.97
C ALA A 142 -14.40 -39.21 2.22
N ARG A 143 -13.20 -39.18 2.81
CA ARG A 143 -12.03 -38.55 2.19
C ARG A 143 -11.73 -39.18 0.82
N PRO A 144 -11.76 -38.40 -0.27
CA PRO A 144 -11.52 -38.94 -1.61
C PRO A 144 -10.07 -39.41 -1.78
N GLY A 145 -9.87 -40.46 -2.58
CA GLY A 145 -8.54 -40.95 -2.96
C GLY A 145 -8.01 -40.35 -4.27
N THR A 146 -8.76 -39.43 -4.90
CA THR A 146 -8.56 -39.02 -6.29
C THR A 146 -8.66 -37.50 -6.50
N VAL A 147 -8.14 -37.03 -7.62
CA VAL A 147 -8.30 -35.67 -8.17
C VAL A 147 -8.92 -35.81 -9.55
N THR A 148 -9.91 -34.98 -9.87
CA THR A 148 -10.59 -35.03 -11.17
C THR A 148 -10.06 -33.94 -12.09
N VAL A 149 -9.53 -34.34 -13.24
CA VAL A 149 -9.01 -33.43 -14.27
C VAL A 149 -10.02 -33.36 -15.41
N VAL A 150 -10.37 -32.15 -15.83
CA VAL A 150 -11.25 -31.88 -16.97
C VAL A 150 -10.56 -30.93 -17.93
N THR A 151 -10.59 -31.27 -19.21
CA THR A 151 -10.06 -30.45 -20.31
C THR A 151 -11.20 -30.04 -21.24
N GLU A 152 -10.87 -29.30 -22.29
CA GLU A 152 -11.84 -28.80 -23.26
C GLU A 152 -12.63 -29.87 -24.02
N VAL A 153 -12.21 -31.14 -23.94
CA VAL A 153 -12.90 -32.29 -24.53
C VAL A 153 -14.17 -32.65 -23.72
N GLY A 154 -14.29 -32.16 -22.48
CA GLY A 154 -15.46 -32.40 -21.62
C GLY A 154 -15.53 -33.80 -21.01
N GLN A 155 -14.47 -34.61 -21.13
CA GLN A 155 -14.37 -35.92 -20.48
C GLN A 155 -13.55 -35.82 -19.18
N PRO A 156 -14.16 -36.10 -18.00
CA PRO A 156 -13.44 -36.09 -16.74
C PRO A 156 -12.51 -37.31 -16.62
N CYS A 157 -11.27 -37.06 -16.20
CA CYS A 157 -10.29 -38.09 -15.84
C CYS A 157 -10.11 -38.13 -14.32
N SER A 158 -10.21 -39.32 -13.72
CA SER A 158 -9.95 -39.53 -12.30
C SER A 158 -8.51 -40.01 -12.11
N ALA A 159 -7.71 -39.26 -11.36
CA ALA A 159 -6.32 -39.58 -11.09
C ALA A 159 -6.07 -39.80 -9.59
N SER A 160 -5.18 -40.72 -9.23
CA SER A 160 -4.83 -40.99 -7.82
C SER A 160 -4.23 -39.73 -7.17
N HIS A 161 -4.72 -39.33 -6.00
CA HIS A 161 -4.17 -38.20 -5.27
C HIS A 161 -2.78 -38.52 -4.68
N VAL A 162 -1.79 -37.63 -4.90
CA VAL A 162 -0.42 -37.77 -4.38
C VAL A 162 0.00 -36.47 -3.70
N PRO A 163 0.34 -36.46 -2.40
CA PRO A 163 0.84 -35.26 -1.71
C PRO A 163 2.08 -34.66 -2.36
N GLY A 164 2.17 -33.33 -2.47
CA GLY A 164 3.27 -32.65 -3.14
C GLY A 164 3.25 -32.70 -4.67
N ALA A 165 2.26 -33.36 -5.28
CA ALA A 165 2.07 -33.33 -6.73
C ALA A 165 1.43 -32.01 -7.16
N LEU A 166 1.85 -31.54 -8.32
CA LEU A 166 1.41 -30.27 -8.89
C LEU A 166 0.42 -30.50 -10.02
N VAL A 167 -0.33 -29.47 -10.45
CA VAL A 167 -1.31 -29.59 -11.54
C VAL A 167 -0.69 -30.22 -12.80
N GLN A 168 0.57 -29.89 -13.13
CA GLN A 168 1.27 -30.45 -14.28
C GLN A 168 1.54 -31.96 -14.19
N ASP A 169 1.54 -32.54 -12.99
CA ASP A 169 1.69 -33.99 -12.80
C ASP A 169 0.36 -34.70 -13.05
N TYR A 170 -0.75 -34.12 -12.57
CA TYR A 170 -2.11 -34.62 -12.84
C TYR A 170 -2.48 -34.52 -14.32
N LEU A 171 -2.15 -33.41 -15.00
CA LEU A 171 -2.38 -33.26 -16.44
C LEU A 171 -1.62 -34.31 -17.26
N ARG A 172 -0.40 -34.71 -16.82
CA ARG A 172 0.40 -35.74 -17.49
C ARG A 172 -0.16 -37.15 -17.28
N ALA A 173 -0.74 -37.41 -16.12
CA ALA A 173 -1.42 -38.68 -15.88
C ALA A 173 -2.70 -38.77 -16.71
N CYS A 174 -3.50 -37.71 -16.75
CA CYS A 174 -4.82 -37.71 -17.37
C CYS A 174 -4.86 -37.47 -18.89
N SER A 175 -3.73 -37.36 -19.56
CA SER A 175 -3.70 -37.13 -21.01
C SER A 175 -4.17 -38.37 -21.78
N PHE A 176 -5.41 -38.31 -22.29
CA PHE A 176 -5.95 -39.20 -23.31
C PHE A 176 -5.10 -39.09 -24.59
N GLY A 177 -4.15 -40.02 -24.78
CA GLY A 177 -3.39 -40.18 -26.03
C GLY A 177 -2.58 -38.95 -26.49
N ALA A 178 -1.29 -38.91 -26.16
CA ALA A 178 -0.26 -38.11 -26.85
C ALA A 178 -0.48 -36.58 -26.95
N VAL A 179 -0.39 -35.84 -25.83
CA VAL A 179 -0.49 -34.36 -25.89
C VAL A 179 0.49 -33.57 -25.00
N ILE A 180 1.19 -34.21 -24.05
CA ILE A 180 2.18 -33.49 -23.21
C ILE A 180 3.60 -33.75 -23.71
N GLY A 181 3.82 -33.20 -24.89
CA GLY A 181 5.03 -33.12 -25.68
C GLY A 181 4.58 -32.54 -27.01
N THR A 182 4.87 -31.25 -27.23
CA THR A 182 4.59 -30.46 -28.46
C THR A 182 3.14 -30.15 -28.89
N ASP A 183 2.10 -30.95 -28.63
CA ASP A 183 0.89 -30.84 -29.47
C ASP A 183 -0.35 -30.08 -28.89
N ALA A 184 -0.54 -29.93 -27.57
CA ALA A 184 -1.52 -28.96 -27.03
C ALA A 184 -1.08 -28.33 -25.69
N PRO A 185 -0.37 -27.19 -25.70
CA PRO A 185 0.12 -26.54 -24.49
C PRO A 185 -1.00 -25.90 -23.67
N VAL A 186 -0.98 -26.07 -22.35
CA VAL A 186 -1.87 -25.41 -21.39
C VAL A 186 -1.14 -24.24 -20.73
N ASP A 187 -1.76 -23.06 -20.75
CA ASP A 187 -1.18 -21.86 -20.15
C ASP A 187 -1.66 -21.62 -18.71
N TRP A 188 -2.94 -21.87 -18.45
CA TRP A 188 -3.60 -21.60 -17.18
C TRP A 188 -4.34 -22.84 -16.71
N ALA A 189 -4.35 -23.05 -15.40
CA ALA A 189 -5.17 -24.06 -14.76
C ALA A 189 -5.96 -23.47 -13.59
N TRP A 190 -7.16 -23.97 -13.42
CA TRP A 190 -8.08 -23.64 -12.34
C TRP A 190 -8.24 -24.86 -11.45
N ILE A 191 -8.13 -24.66 -10.15
CA ILE A 191 -8.35 -25.69 -9.14
C ILE A 191 -9.58 -25.30 -8.33
N ALA A 192 -10.57 -26.18 -8.26
CA ALA A 192 -11.64 -26.11 -7.27
C ALA A 192 -11.39 -27.19 -6.22
N GLN A 193 -10.95 -26.77 -5.05
CA GLN A 193 -10.64 -27.64 -3.91
C GLN A 193 -11.93 -28.25 -3.34
N ALA A 194 -11.78 -29.37 -2.61
CA ALA A 194 -12.91 -30.07 -2.02
C ALA A 194 -13.67 -29.24 -0.98
N ASP A 195 -13.04 -28.24 -0.37
CA ASP A 195 -13.66 -27.26 0.55
C ASP A 195 -14.42 -26.12 -0.17
N GLY A 196 -14.43 -26.13 -1.51
CA GLY A 196 -15.08 -25.14 -2.35
C GLY A 196 -14.20 -23.92 -2.69
N ARG A 197 -12.92 -23.89 -2.29
CA ARG A 197 -12.00 -22.83 -2.71
C ARG A 197 -11.65 -22.96 -4.19
N THR A 198 -11.67 -21.86 -4.92
CA THR A 198 -11.22 -21.80 -6.32
C THR A 198 -9.94 -20.98 -6.48
N GLN A 199 -9.00 -21.46 -7.29
CA GLN A 199 -7.71 -20.80 -7.52
C GLN A 199 -7.30 -20.94 -8.99
N ARG A 200 -6.58 -19.94 -9.50
CA ARG A 200 -6.07 -19.92 -10.88
C ARG A 200 -4.55 -19.73 -10.87
N PHE A 201 -3.85 -20.56 -11.63
CA PHE A 201 -2.39 -20.53 -11.71
C PHE A 201 -1.89 -20.56 -13.16
N GLY A 202 -0.88 -19.74 -13.44
CA GLY A 202 -0.10 -19.85 -14.68
C GLY A 202 0.87 -21.02 -14.59
N ILE A 203 0.79 -21.95 -15.53
CA ILE A 203 1.56 -23.21 -15.50
C ILE A 203 2.51 -23.39 -16.69
N ALA A 204 2.44 -22.51 -17.69
CA ALA A 204 3.35 -22.53 -18.83
C ALA A 204 4.64 -21.75 -18.53
N PRO A 205 5.74 -22.00 -19.29
CA PRO A 205 7.02 -21.32 -19.05
C PRO A 205 6.94 -19.78 -19.05
N TRP A 206 6.06 -19.18 -19.84
CA TRP A 206 5.97 -17.73 -19.98
C TRP A 206 5.17 -17.05 -18.83
N ASN A 207 4.25 -17.77 -18.20
CA ASN A 207 3.38 -17.26 -17.13
C ASN A 207 3.50 -18.02 -15.80
N LEU A 208 4.54 -18.83 -15.62
CA LEU A 208 4.69 -19.71 -14.47
C LEU A 208 4.52 -18.96 -13.13
N GLN A 209 3.63 -19.46 -12.27
CA GLN A 209 3.31 -18.91 -10.95
C GLN A 209 3.49 -19.96 -9.85
N PRO A 210 3.74 -19.54 -8.59
CA PRO A 210 3.61 -20.43 -7.45
C PRO A 210 2.17 -20.96 -7.38
N GLN A 211 2.00 -22.23 -7.05
CA GLN A 211 0.67 -22.86 -6.96
C GLN A 211 0.52 -23.63 -5.65
N ASP A 212 -0.71 -23.72 -5.19
CA ASP A 212 -1.10 -24.59 -4.09
C ASP A 212 -1.28 -26.04 -4.58
N GLU A 213 -1.06 -27.00 -3.69
CA GLU A 213 -1.22 -28.41 -4.02
C GLU A 213 -2.71 -28.75 -4.23
N PRO A 214 -3.09 -29.45 -5.32
CA PRO A 214 -4.44 -29.99 -5.48
C PRO A 214 -4.75 -30.97 -4.35
N GLY A 215 -5.74 -30.67 -3.52
CA GLY A 215 -6.17 -31.54 -2.43
C GLY A 215 -6.92 -32.78 -2.92
N ALA A 216 -7.04 -33.77 -2.04
CA ALA A 216 -7.91 -34.92 -2.27
C ALA A 216 -9.34 -34.46 -2.59
N GLY A 217 -9.87 -34.90 -3.73
CA GLY A 217 -11.21 -34.52 -4.20
C GLY A 217 -11.28 -33.23 -5.02
N ALA A 218 -10.15 -32.58 -5.29
CA ALA A 218 -10.11 -31.35 -6.08
C ALA A 218 -10.49 -31.61 -7.55
N TRP A 219 -11.11 -30.60 -8.16
CA TRP A 219 -11.33 -30.50 -9.60
C TRP A 219 -10.27 -29.62 -10.23
N ILE A 220 -9.66 -30.07 -11.31
CA ILE A 220 -8.71 -29.32 -12.12
C ILE A 220 -9.36 -29.05 -13.48
N TRP A 221 -9.57 -27.79 -13.81
CA TRP A 221 -9.95 -27.35 -15.15
C TRP A 221 -8.74 -26.73 -15.83
N ALA A 222 -8.31 -27.29 -16.97
CA ALA A 222 -7.12 -26.82 -17.66
C ALA A 222 -7.27 -26.95 -19.19
N PRO A 223 -7.96 -25.99 -19.84
CA PRO A 223 -8.18 -26.02 -21.28
C PRO A 223 -6.87 -25.75 -22.02
N SER A 224 -6.66 -26.41 -23.16
CA SER A 224 -5.51 -26.13 -24.01
C SER A 224 -5.55 -24.70 -24.55
N ARG A 225 -4.38 -24.14 -24.87
CA ARG A 225 -4.25 -22.83 -25.53
C ARG A 225 -5.01 -22.77 -26.85
N ALA A 226 -5.10 -23.90 -27.58
CA ALA A 226 -5.80 -23.99 -28.85
C ALA A 226 -7.30 -23.74 -28.69
N ALA A 227 -7.88 -24.13 -27.55
CA ALA A 227 -9.30 -23.95 -27.27
C ALA A 227 -9.74 -22.48 -27.17
N ARG A 228 -8.81 -21.55 -26.85
CA ARG A 228 -9.09 -20.10 -26.69
C ARG A 228 -10.29 -19.80 -25.77
N VAL A 229 -10.44 -20.57 -24.70
CA VAL A 229 -11.49 -20.34 -23.70
C VAL A 229 -11.20 -19.03 -22.96
N PRO A 230 -12.15 -18.07 -22.88
CA PRO A 230 -11.95 -16.84 -22.13
C PRO A 230 -11.77 -17.12 -20.63
N ASP A 231 -10.86 -16.40 -19.98
CA ASP A 231 -10.57 -16.55 -18.54
C ASP A 231 -11.83 -16.43 -17.67
N SER A 232 -12.74 -15.50 -17.99
CA SER A 232 -13.99 -15.30 -17.24
C SER A 232 -14.93 -16.52 -17.28
N VAL A 233 -14.89 -17.29 -18.38
CA VAL A 233 -15.67 -18.52 -18.53
C VAL A 233 -15.07 -19.61 -17.65
N SER A 234 -13.74 -19.75 -17.68
CA SER A 234 -13.01 -20.71 -16.84
C SER A 234 -13.13 -20.39 -15.33
N ASP A 235 -13.11 -19.10 -14.95
CA ASP A 235 -13.33 -18.66 -13.57
C ASP A 235 -14.73 -19.05 -13.09
N ASN A 236 -15.76 -18.80 -13.91
CA ASN A 236 -17.14 -19.15 -13.58
C ASN A 236 -17.37 -20.67 -13.58
N LEU A 237 -16.71 -21.41 -14.47
CA LEU A 237 -16.71 -22.87 -14.45
C LEU A 237 -16.08 -23.40 -13.15
N ALA A 238 -14.90 -22.90 -12.77
CA ALA A 238 -14.26 -23.30 -11.53
C ALA A 238 -15.15 -23.04 -10.31
N ARG A 239 -15.84 -21.89 -10.27
CA ARG A 239 -16.84 -21.57 -9.25
C ARG A 239 -18.02 -22.55 -9.24
N PHE A 240 -18.47 -22.98 -10.41
CA PHE A 240 -19.52 -23.99 -10.50
C PHE A 240 -19.01 -25.37 -10.05
N LEU A 241 -17.80 -25.77 -10.44
CA LEU A 241 -17.19 -27.04 -10.01
C LEU A 241 -16.96 -27.10 -8.50
N ALA A 242 -16.65 -25.97 -7.85
CA ALA A 242 -16.57 -25.88 -6.39
C ALA A 242 -17.88 -26.25 -5.67
N THR A 243 -19.02 -26.19 -6.37
CA THR A 243 -20.33 -26.61 -5.81
C THR A 243 -20.58 -28.13 -5.89
N GLN A 244 -19.74 -28.86 -6.64
CA GLN A 244 -19.89 -30.29 -6.93
C GLN A 244 -19.22 -31.17 -5.86
N LEU A 245 -19.78 -32.37 -5.64
CA LEU A 245 -19.21 -33.35 -4.71
C LEU A 245 -17.90 -33.93 -5.27
N PRO A 246 -16.90 -34.22 -4.42
CA PRO A 246 -15.70 -34.91 -4.88
C PRO A 246 -16.01 -36.29 -5.45
N GLY A 247 -15.54 -36.57 -6.67
CA GLY A 247 -15.55 -37.93 -7.22
C GLY A 247 -16.88 -38.46 -7.77
N GLU A 248 -17.90 -37.62 -7.99
CA GLU A 248 -19.07 -38.00 -8.81
C GLU A 248 -18.88 -37.55 -10.27
N PRO A 249 -18.37 -38.40 -11.18
CA PRO A 249 -18.49 -38.14 -12.60
C PRO A 249 -19.96 -38.40 -12.99
N ALA A 250 -20.77 -37.34 -13.06
CA ALA A 250 -22.07 -37.43 -13.70
C ALA A 250 -21.87 -37.60 -15.22
N LEU A 251 -21.58 -38.84 -15.66
CA LEU A 251 -22.25 -39.56 -16.75
C LEU A 251 -21.51 -40.86 -17.12
N SER A 252 -22.33 -41.92 -17.22
CA SER A 252 -22.10 -43.30 -17.67
C SER A 252 -21.34 -44.27 -16.75
N ALA A 253 -22.04 -45.36 -16.41
CA ALA A 253 -21.63 -46.51 -15.61
C ALA A 253 -20.56 -47.39 -16.29
N GLY A 254 -19.52 -46.78 -16.86
CA GLY A 254 -18.25 -47.44 -17.19
C GLY A 254 -17.22 -46.98 -16.16
N ALA A 255 -16.72 -47.90 -15.34
CA ALA A 255 -15.75 -47.60 -14.28
C ALA A 255 -14.63 -46.68 -14.80
N THR A 256 -14.60 -45.42 -14.34
CA THR A 256 -13.51 -44.49 -14.64
C THR A 256 -12.26 -45.08 -14.00
N GLN A 257 -11.38 -45.71 -14.79
CA GLN A 257 -10.13 -46.25 -14.26
C GLN A 257 -9.34 -45.10 -13.62
N VAL A 258 -9.00 -45.26 -12.34
CA VAL A 258 -8.18 -44.29 -11.63
C VAL A 258 -6.77 -44.37 -12.19
N VAL A 259 -6.28 -43.29 -12.80
CA VAL A 259 -4.96 -43.24 -13.40
C VAL A 259 -3.92 -42.93 -12.32
N PRO A 260 -2.82 -43.71 -12.21
CA PRO A 260 -1.75 -43.42 -11.24
C PRO A 260 -1.00 -42.13 -11.61
N VAL A 261 -0.66 -41.33 -10.59
CA VAL A 261 0.12 -40.08 -10.75
C VAL A 261 1.54 -40.29 -10.25
N GLN A 262 2.51 -39.80 -11.01
CA GLN A 262 3.92 -39.75 -10.60
C GLN A 262 4.38 -38.30 -10.45
N ARG A 263 4.83 -37.96 -9.24
CA ARG A 263 5.42 -36.64 -8.94
C ARG A 263 6.77 -36.48 -9.65
N ALA A 264 6.91 -35.45 -10.48
CA ALA A 264 8.21 -35.15 -11.08
C ALA A 264 9.12 -34.39 -10.09
N PRO A 265 10.41 -34.76 -9.96
CA PRO A 265 11.36 -33.97 -9.17
C PRO A 265 11.62 -32.63 -9.88
N ARG A 266 10.97 -31.56 -9.41
CA ARG A 266 11.08 -30.20 -9.96
C ARG A 266 11.22 -29.18 -8.83
N ALA A 267 11.91 -28.08 -9.13
CA ALA A 267 11.90 -26.91 -8.26
C ALA A 267 10.48 -26.34 -8.19
N VAL A 268 10.09 -25.85 -7.01
CA VAL A 268 8.79 -25.21 -6.79
C VAL A 268 8.62 -24.07 -7.81
N PRO A 269 7.49 -24.01 -8.55
CA PRO A 269 7.20 -22.92 -9.47
C PRO A 269 7.36 -21.56 -8.80
N ARG A 270 8.05 -20.62 -9.48
CA ARG A 270 8.29 -19.26 -8.97
C ARG A 270 7.65 -18.24 -9.87
N GLY A 271 7.04 -17.21 -9.27
CA GLY A 271 6.57 -16.03 -10.00
C GLY A 271 7.74 -15.20 -10.53
N HIS A 272 7.47 -14.38 -11.54
CA HIS A 272 8.47 -13.44 -12.05
C HIS A 272 8.79 -12.37 -10.99
N GLN A 273 10.07 -12.20 -10.66
CA GLN A 273 10.49 -11.20 -9.70
C GLN A 273 10.92 -9.92 -10.41
N LEU A 274 10.07 -8.90 -10.36
CA LEU A 274 10.34 -7.59 -10.96
C LEU A 274 11.44 -6.84 -10.19
N ARG A 275 12.43 -6.31 -10.91
CA ARG A 275 13.60 -5.60 -10.36
C ARG A 275 13.79 -4.25 -11.03
N ALA A 276 14.24 -3.28 -10.23
CA ALA A 276 14.59 -1.95 -10.74
C ALA A 276 15.89 -1.99 -11.55
N SER A 277 15.98 -1.09 -12.51
CA SER A 277 17.19 -0.66 -13.21
C SER A 277 17.90 0.45 -12.40
N ASP A 278 19.06 0.93 -12.87
CA ASP A 278 19.81 2.03 -12.24
C ASP A 278 19.07 3.37 -12.29
N TRP A 279 18.02 3.41 -13.11
CA TRP A 279 17.14 4.55 -13.29
C TRP A 279 15.91 4.48 -12.37
N GLY A 280 15.67 3.35 -11.71
CA GLY A 280 14.55 3.08 -10.80
C GLY A 280 13.32 2.43 -11.44
N GLU A 281 13.16 2.58 -12.76
CA GLU A 281 12.12 1.88 -13.55
C GLU A 281 12.38 0.37 -13.60
N ILE A 282 11.36 -0.43 -13.95
CA ILE A 282 11.60 -1.88 -14.13
C ILE A 282 12.45 -2.08 -15.38
N GLY A 283 13.57 -2.77 -15.22
CA GLY A 283 14.55 -2.98 -16.27
C GLY A 283 15.77 -3.76 -15.82
N VAL A 284 16.83 -3.70 -16.63
CA VAL A 284 18.05 -4.47 -16.44
C VAL A 284 19.05 -3.65 -15.61
N LEU A 285 19.96 -2.89 -16.21
CA LEU A 285 20.84 -1.95 -15.51
C LEU A 285 20.59 -0.53 -16.04
N GLN A 286 21.19 -0.16 -17.17
CA GLN A 286 20.93 1.13 -17.82
C GLN A 286 19.68 1.11 -18.70
N THR A 287 19.21 -0.08 -19.08
CA THR A 287 18.14 -0.30 -20.06
C THR A 287 16.79 -0.66 -19.41
N PRO A 288 15.68 -0.19 -19.99
CA PRO A 288 14.33 -0.56 -19.54
C PRO A 288 13.95 -1.96 -20.00
N SER A 289 12.94 -2.56 -19.34
CA SER A 289 12.20 -3.71 -19.88
C SER A 289 10.74 -3.33 -20.12
N ALA A 290 10.02 -4.17 -20.86
CA ALA A 290 8.59 -3.97 -21.11
C ALA A 290 7.72 -4.25 -19.87
N ARG A 291 8.31 -4.78 -18.79
CA ARG A 291 7.64 -5.27 -17.59
C ARG A 291 7.03 -4.14 -16.76
N MET A 292 5.89 -4.44 -16.13
CA MET A 292 5.10 -3.53 -15.29
C MET A 292 4.88 -4.15 -13.92
N ALA A 293 4.86 -3.31 -12.88
CA ALA A 293 4.39 -3.74 -11.55
C ALA A 293 2.85 -3.73 -11.50
N PRO A 294 2.24 -4.33 -10.47
CA PRO A 294 0.81 -4.19 -10.21
C PRO A 294 0.44 -2.73 -9.85
N ALA A 295 -0.78 -2.33 -10.19
CA ALA A 295 -1.32 -1.02 -9.83
C ALA A 295 -1.23 -0.77 -8.31
N GLY A 296 -0.83 0.43 -7.93
CA GLY A 296 -0.56 0.81 -6.55
C GLY A 296 0.89 0.59 -6.11
N ALA A 297 1.74 -0.06 -6.91
CA ALA A 297 3.15 -0.22 -6.57
C ALA A 297 3.90 1.13 -6.56
N MET A 298 4.77 1.29 -5.58
CA MET A 298 5.73 2.38 -5.44
C MET A 298 7.13 1.80 -5.25
N ARG A 299 8.13 2.43 -5.89
CA ARG A 299 9.54 2.12 -5.67
C ARG A 299 10.32 3.38 -5.39
N LEU A 300 11.12 3.35 -4.33
CA LEU A 300 12.16 4.36 -4.06
C LEU A 300 13.49 3.71 -4.40
N HIS A 301 14.22 4.29 -5.35
CA HIS A 301 15.50 3.75 -5.80
C HIS A 301 16.60 4.80 -5.60
N MET A 302 17.74 4.36 -5.08
CA MET A 302 18.96 5.15 -5.04
C MET A 302 20.09 4.35 -5.67
N GLY A 303 20.74 4.92 -6.69
CA GLY A 303 21.80 4.26 -7.45
C GLY A 303 22.99 5.18 -7.67
N ARG A 304 24.20 4.61 -7.69
CA ARG A 304 25.43 5.33 -8.04
C ARG A 304 26.25 4.55 -9.06
N VAL A 305 26.57 5.24 -10.16
CA VAL A 305 27.52 4.82 -11.20
C VAL A 305 28.28 6.07 -11.61
N GLU A 306 29.57 6.15 -11.28
CA GLU A 306 30.37 7.36 -11.50
C GLU A 306 30.23 7.92 -12.94
N PRO A 307 29.95 9.23 -13.12
CA PRO A 307 29.81 10.32 -12.12
C PRO A 307 28.38 10.55 -11.61
N TYR A 308 27.43 9.68 -11.96
CA TYR A 308 26.00 9.85 -11.70
C TYR A 308 25.57 9.25 -10.37
N THR A 309 24.83 10.02 -9.58
CA THR A 309 24.05 9.52 -8.45
C THR A 309 22.59 9.86 -8.66
N ARG A 310 21.71 8.87 -8.60
CA ARG A 310 20.29 9.01 -8.92
C ARG A 310 19.44 8.65 -7.72
N GLY A 311 18.46 9.50 -7.43
CA GLY A 311 17.35 9.20 -6.54
C GLY A 311 16.05 9.23 -7.32
N THR A 312 15.34 8.10 -7.38
CA THR A 312 14.12 7.94 -8.19
C THR A 312 12.94 7.49 -7.33
N ILE A 313 11.77 8.02 -7.64
CA ILE A 313 10.48 7.57 -7.13
C ILE A 313 9.65 7.13 -8.33
N MET A 314 9.37 5.82 -8.42
CA MET A 314 8.49 5.26 -9.45
C MET A 314 7.15 4.88 -8.83
N LEU A 315 6.08 5.16 -9.56
CA LEU A 315 4.70 4.91 -9.23
C LEU A 315 4.04 4.12 -10.37
N GLN A 316 3.17 3.19 -10.01
CA GLN A 316 2.37 2.40 -10.93
C GLN A 316 0.89 2.71 -10.72
N PRO A 317 0.36 3.83 -11.25
CA PRO A 317 -1.06 4.16 -11.09
C PRO A 317 -2.00 3.11 -11.72
N LEU A 318 -1.59 2.49 -12.84
CA LEU A 318 -2.37 1.47 -13.56
C LEU A 318 -1.45 0.32 -13.99
N ASP A 319 -2.00 -0.88 -14.20
CA ASP A 319 -1.23 -2.09 -14.57
C ASP A 319 -0.49 -1.98 -15.93
N TRP A 320 -0.78 -0.94 -16.69
CA TRP A 320 -0.17 -0.65 -17.99
C TRP A 320 0.59 0.69 -18.01
N LEU A 321 0.57 1.48 -16.93
CA LEU A 321 1.22 2.80 -16.84
C LEU A 321 2.18 2.86 -15.64
N GLU A 322 3.46 2.99 -15.93
CA GLU A 322 4.50 3.30 -14.95
C GLU A 322 4.97 4.74 -15.17
N THR A 323 5.06 5.52 -14.10
CA THR A 323 5.54 6.90 -14.15
C THR A 323 6.44 7.17 -12.97
N GLY A 324 7.37 8.11 -13.08
CA GLY A 324 8.21 8.44 -11.96
C GLY A 324 8.92 9.75 -12.09
N PHE A 325 9.48 10.17 -10.97
CA PHE A 325 10.30 11.35 -10.87
C PHE A 325 11.72 10.96 -10.45
N ARG A 326 12.72 11.58 -11.04
CA ARG A 326 14.12 11.34 -10.72
C ARG A 326 14.89 12.65 -10.50
N TYR A 327 15.77 12.61 -9.52
CA TYR A 327 16.88 13.55 -9.33
C TYR A 327 18.19 12.88 -9.73
N THR A 328 18.96 13.51 -10.60
CA THR A 328 20.31 13.07 -10.97
C THR A 328 21.34 14.10 -10.55
N ASP A 329 22.33 13.66 -9.77
CA ASP A 329 23.53 14.41 -9.42
C ASP A 329 24.70 14.01 -10.33
N ILE A 330 25.33 15.01 -10.96
CA ILE A 330 26.45 14.86 -11.86
C ILE A 330 27.70 15.40 -11.16
N ALA A 331 28.40 14.51 -10.45
CA ALA A 331 29.46 14.90 -9.52
C ALA A 331 30.65 15.62 -10.18
N ASN A 332 30.86 15.44 -11.48
CA ASN A 332 31.98 16.03 -12.23
C ASN A 332 31.63 17.34 -12.96
N ARG A 333 30.47 17.95 -12.68
CA ARG A 333 30.03 19.22 -13.25
C ARG A 333 29.53 20.17 -12.17
N LEU A 334 29.83 21.47 -12.29
CA LEU A 334 29.35 22.50 -11.35
C LEU A 334 28.02 23.10 -11.79
N TYR A 335 27.20 23.54 -10.83
CA TYR A 335 25.87 24.15 -11.05
C TYR A 335 25.94 25.62 -11.58
N GLY A 336 27.00 26.00 -12.31
CA GLY A 336 27.19 27.33 -12.92
C GLY A 336 28.23 28.22 -12.19
N PRO A 337 28.80 29.24 -12.87
CA PRO A 337 30.01 29.94 -12.40
C PRO A 337 29.80 31.01 -11.30
N THR A 338 28.59 31.53 -11.07
CA THR A 338 28.38 32.71 -10.19
C THR A 338 27.41 32.50 -9.02
N ILE A 339 26.48 31.53 -9.07
CA ILE A 339 25.35 31.45 -8.11
C ILE A 339 25.53 30.33 -7.07
N ALA A 340 26.24 29.23 -7.39
CA ALA A 340 26.20 27.98 -6.60
C ALA A 340 27.50 27.59 -5.87
N GLY A 341 28.60 28.35 -6.06
CA GLY A 341 29.92 27.98 -5.54
C GLY A 341 30.40 26.60 -6.06
N GLY A 342 30.86 25.72 -5.16
CA GLY A 342 31.39 24.38 -5.47
C GLY A 342 30.35 23.25 -5.61
N GLN A 343 29.06 23.56 -5.79
CA GLN A 343 27.99 22.57 -5.87
C GLN A 343 27.94 21.85 -7.22
N SER A 344 27.71 20.54 -7.21
CA SER A 344 27.57 19.74 -8.43
C SER A 344 26.21 19.92 -9.13
N LEU A 345 26.21 19.79 -10.46
CA LEU A 345 25.04 19.97 -11.33
C LEU A 345 23.95 18.95 -11.00
N LYS A 346 22.69 19.42 -10.96
CA LYS A 346 21.51 18.61 -10.65
C LYS A 346 20.51 18.69 -11.79
N ASP A 347 20.02 17.53 -12.20
CA ASP A 347 19.00 17.36 -13.22
C ASP A 347 17.73 16.75 -12.59
N LYS A 348 16.57 17.18 -13.10
CA LYS A 348 15.24 16.73 -12.68
C LYS A 348 14.56 16.14 -13.89
N SER A 349 13.99 14.94 -13.77
CA SER A 349 13.28 14.30 -14.87
C SER A 349 11.96 13.68 -14.44
N ILE A 350 11.02 13.63 -15.38
CA ILE A 350 9.76 12.88 -15.26
C ILE A 350 9.75 11.83 -16.37
N ASP A 351 9.54 10.59 -15.97
CA ASP A 351 9.59 9.42 -16.84
C ASP A 351 8.21 8.76 -16.96
N PHE A 352 7.92 8.21 -18.13
CA PHE A 352 6.68 7.49 -18.44
C PHE A 352 6.98 6.21 -19.22
N LYS A 353 6.29 5.12 -18.87
CA LYS A 353 6.33 3.86 -19.60
C LYS A 353 4.92 3.30 -19.73
N LEU A 354 4.54 3.00 -20.97
CA LEU A 354 3.22 2.54 -21.39
C LEU A 354 3.33 1.13 -21.93
N ARG A 355 2.60 0.18 -21.34
CA ARG A 355 2.48 -1.18 -21.86
C ARG A 355 1.48 -1.17 -23.00
N LEU A 356 1.98 -1.42 -24.21
CA LEU A 356 1.17 -1.50 -25.43
C LEU A 356 0.52 -2.87 -25.59
N ARG A 357 1.17 -3.93 -25.11
CA ARG A 357 0.68 -5.31 -25.23
C ARG A 357 1.15 -6.18 -24.07
N GLU A 358 0.28 -7.05 -23.57
CA GLU A 358 0.64 -8.09 -22.60
C GLU A 358 1.44 -9.20 -23.24
N GLU A 359 2.30 -9.84 -22.44
CA GLU A 359 2.89 -11.10 -22.85
C GLU A 359 1.79 -12.14 -23.03
N SER A 360 1.90 -12.92 -24.10
CA SER A 360 1.15 -14.15 -24.26
C SER A 360 2.12 -15.28 -24.54
N ALA A 361 1.63 -16.49 -24.79
CA ALA A 361 2.46 -17.58 -25.24
C ALA A 361 3.30 -17.24 -26.49
N PHE A 362 2.75 -16.47 -27.43
CA PHE A 362 3.39 -16.18 -28.73
C PHE A 362 3.99 -14.78 -28.80
N TRP A 363 3.36 -13.80 -28.16
CA TRP A 363 3.79 -12.40 -28.24
C TRP A 363 4.60 -12.02 -27.00
N PRO A 364 5.71 -11.30 -27.15
CA PRO A 364 6.35 -10.65 -26.02
C PRO A 364 5.47 -9.53 -25.49
N GLN A 365 5.65 -9.18 -24.22
CA GLN A 365 5.13 -7.93 -23.68
C GLN A 365 5.82 -6.78 -24.38
N VAL A 366 5.07 -5.77 -24.82
CA VAL A 366 5.62 -4.61 -25.54
C VAL A 366 5.32 -3.35 -24.75
N ALA A 367 6.32 -2.49 -24.57
CA ALA A 367 6.16 -1.19 -23.95
C ALA A 367 6.86 -0.09 -24.75
N LEU A 368 6.27 1.09 -24.70
CA LEU A 368 6.82 2.34 -25.17
C LEU A 368 7.15 3.19 -23.95
N GLY A 369 8.33 3.78 -23.89
CA GLY A 369 8.68 4.68 -22.80
C GLY A 369 9.41 5.93 -23.25
N VAL A 370 9.33 6.94 -22.39
CA VAL A 370 9.95 8.24 -22.55
C VAL A 370 10.59 8.60 -21.21
N ARG A 371 11.90 8.84 -21.23
CA ARG A 371 12.65 9.39 -20.10
C ARG A 371 12.78 10.90 -20.28
N ASP A 372 12.66 11.63 -19.18
CA ASP A 372 12.83 13.08 -19.15
C ASP A 372 11.89 13.86 -20.09
N LEU A 373 10.58 13.56 -20.02
CA LEU A 373 9.53 14.29 -20.75
C LEU A 373 9.27 15.68 -20.13
N GLY A 374 9.32 15.77 -18.79
CA GLY A 374 8.87 16.93 -18.02
C GLY A 374 9.96 17.71 -17.29
N GLY A 375 11.24 17.49 -17.62
CA GLY A 375 12.40 18.03 -16.92
C GLY A 375 13.25 19.02 -17.72
N THR A 376 14.57 19.01 -17.46
CA THR A 376 15.58 19.84 -18.14
C THR A 376 15.98 19.29 -19.51
N GLY A 377 15.60 18.05 -19.84
CA GLY A 377 15.81 17.44 -21.15
C GLY A 377 17.23 16.90 -21.39
N LEU A 378 18.11 16.96 -20.38
CA LEU A 378 19.50 16.51 -20.49
C LEU A 378 19.57 15.01 -20.79
N PHE A 379 18.74 14.20 -20.14
CA PHE A 379 18.73 12.75 -20.33
C PHE A 379 17.54 12.26 -21.16
N SER A 380 16.99 13.14 -22.03
CA SER A 380 15.83 12.82 -22.86
C SER A 380 16.09 11.63 -23.79
N GLY A 381 15.18 10.66 -23.75
CA GLY A 381 15.27 9.47 -24.58
C GLY A 381 13.92 8.76 -24.70
N GLU A 382 13.65 8.22 -25.89
CA GLU A 382 12.45 7.44 -26.16
C GLU A 382 12.83 6.00 -26.49
N TYR A 383 11.97 5.04 -26.19
CA TYR A 383 12.26 3.64 -26.46
C TYR A 383 11.02 2.80 -26.73
N LEU A 384 11.20 1.78 -27.57
CA LEU A 384 10.27 0.68 -27.75
C LEU A 384 10.99 -0.61 -27.33
N VAL A 385 10.40 -1.37 -26.42
CA VAL A 385 11.01 -2.58 -25.85
C VAL A 385 10.02 -3.74 -25.83
N ALA A 386 10.52 -4.93 -26.13
CA ALA A 386 9.80 -6.18 -26.04
C ALA A 386 10.46 -7.09 -24.99
N SER A 387 9.68 -7.71 -24.11
CA SER A 387 10.16 -8.65 -23.10
C SER A 387 9.46 -10.00 -23.17
N LYS A 388 10.21 -11.09 -23.01
CA LYS A 388 9.72 -12.46 -23.07
C LYS A 388 10.33 -13.31 -21.96
N ARG A 389 9.49 -14.03 -21.24
CA ARG A 389 9.87 -14.94 -20.16
C ARG A 389 9.78 -16.40 -20.60
N TRP A 390 10.69 -17.21 -20.09
CA TRP A 390 10.61 -18.68 -20.15
C TRP A 390 11.24 -19.31 -18.89
N GLY A 391 10.38 -19.75 -17.97
CA GLY A 391 10.77 -20.29 -16.68
C GLY A 391 11.43 -19.23 -15.81
N ASN A 392 12.72 -19.43 -15.52
CA ASN A 392 13.54 -18.55 -14.68
C ASN A 392 14.31 -17.49 -15.48
N TRP A 393 14.13 -17.43 -16.80
CA TRP A 393 14.76 -16.45 -17.68
C TRP A 393 13.75 -15.41 -18.15
N ASP A 394 14.19 -14.16 -18.24
CA ASP A 394 13.45 -13.07 -18.87
C ASP A 394 14.40 -12.25 -19.76
N ALA A 395 14.09 -12.17 -21.05
CA ALA A 395 14.85 -11.37 -22.01
C ALA A 395 14.11 -10.12 -22.39
N SER A 396 14.86 -9.04 -22.63
CA SER A 396 14.34 -7.79 -23.19
C SER A 396 15.20 -7.35 -24.37
N LEU A 397 14.57 -6.91 -25.44
CA LEU A 397 15.22 -6.33 -26.61
C LEU A 397 14.45 -5.07 -27.02
N GLY A 398 15.16 -3.99 -27.28
CA GLY A 398 14.55 -2.72 -27.61
C GLY A 398 15.38 -1.84 -28.53
N LEU A 399 14.71 -0.82 -29.05
CA LEU A 399 15.28 0.26 -29.85
C LEU A 399 15.15 1.56 -29.06
N GLY A 400 16.25 2.29 -28.95
CA GLY A 400 16.32 3.58 -28.27
C GLY A 400 16.60 4.73 -29.21
N TRP A 401 16.04 5.90 -28.87
CA TRP A 401 16.32 7.21 -29.45
C TRP A 401 16.86 8.15 -28.36
N GLY A 402 17.50 9.26 -28.76
CA GLY A 402 18.05 10.23 -27.82
C GLY A 402 19.13 9.60 -26.94
N TYR A 403 19.13 9.90 -25.64
CA TYR A 403 20.16 9.43 -24.69
C TYR A 403 20.30 7.90 -24.65
N LEU A 404 19.19 7.14 -24.64
CA LEU A 404 19.25 5.67 -24.63
C LEU A 404 19.76 5.09 -25.96
N GLY A 405 19.59 5.85 -27.05
CA GLY A 405 20.00 5.49 -28.40
C GLY A 405 21.32 6.13 -28.85
N ALA A 406 22.07 6.77 -27.95
CA ALA A 406 23.15 7.70 -28.31
C ALA A 406 24.33 7.06 -29.06
N ARG A 407 24.47 5.73 -29.01
CA ARG A 407 25.41 4.98 -29.86
C ARG A 407 25.11 5.12 -31.35
N GLY A 408 23.85 5.36 -31.72
CA GLY A 408 23.43 5.73 -33.08
C GLY A 408 23.83 4.75 -34.19
N ASN A 409 23.96 3.46 -33.88
CA ASN A 409 24.47 2.45 -34.81
C ASN A 409 23.43 1.93 -35.81
N LEU A 410 22.20 2.42 -35.75
CA LEU A 410 21.12 2.07 -36.68
C LEU A 410 20.45 3.31 -37.27
N LYS A 411 19.99 3.17 -38.52
CA LYS A 411 19.12 4.15 -39.16
C LYS A 411 17.78 4.21 -38.42
N ASN A 412 17.18 5.38 -38.36
CA ASN A 412 15.87 5.53 -37.75
C ASN A 412 14.84 4.71 -38.55
N PRO A 413 14.14 3.75 -37.92
CA PRO A 413 13.11 3.00 -38.63
C PRO A 413 11.93 3.87 -39.07
N LEU A 414 11.76 5.10 -38.55
CA LEU A 414 10.73 6.04 -38.97
C LEU A 414 11.13 6.93 -40.14
N SER A 415 12.36 6.79 -40.67
CA SER A 415 12.82 7.55 -41.83
C SER A 415 11.96 7.37 -43.08
N PHE A 416 11.21 6.26 -43.19
CA PHE A 416 10.26 6.07 -44.31
C PHE A 416 9.06 7.02 -44.27
N LEU A 417 8.75 7.62 -43.11
CA LEU A 417 7.66 8.59 -42.95
C LEU A 417 8.05 10.00 -43.40
N GLY A 418 9.35 10.26 -43.58
CA GLY A 418 9.87 11.54 -44.06
C GLY A 418 11.28 11.84 -43.55
N ASP A 419 11.98 12.72 -44.28
CA ASP A 419 13.39 13.03 -44.01
C ASP A 419 13.63 13.72 -42.66
N SER A 420 12.59 14.36 -42.08
CA SER A 420 12.70 14.99 -40.78
C SER A 420 13.13 13.99 -39.70
N PHE A 421 12.66 12.73 -39.76
CA PHE A 421 13.00 11.69 -38.78
C PHE A 421 14.47 11.29 -38.77
N ASN A 422 15.24 11.59 -39.82
CA ASN A 422 16.66 11.24 -39.90
C ASN A 422 17.54 12.03 -38.92
N SER A 423 17.11 13.23 -38.52
CA SER A 423 17.92 14.14 -37.71
C SER A 423 17.17 14.61 -36.49
N ARG A 424 17.80 14.50 -35.32
CA ARG A 424 17.26 15.09 -34.09
C ARG A 424 17.76 16.53 -34.01
N THR A 425 16.84 17.49 -34.03
CA THR A 425 17.20 18.89 -33.75
C THR A 425 17.67 18.99 -32.29
N GLY A 426 18.84 19.60 -32.06
CA GLY A 426 19.36 19.79 -30.71
C GLY A 426 18.40 20.62 -29.86
N ASN A 427 18.36 20.36 -28.55
CA ASN A 427 17.57 21.15 -27.60
C ASN A 427 18.04 22.61 -27.65
N GLN A 428 17.33 23.47 -28.40
CA GLN A 428 17.61 24.91 -28.49
C GLN A 428 17.12 25.70 -27.26
N SER A 429 16.49 25.05 -26.29
CA SER A 429 16.09 25.69 -25.03
C SER A 429 17.09 25.33 -23.93
N ALA A 430 18.00 26.27 -23.66
CA ALA A 430 18.91 26.23 -22.51
C ALA A 430 18.17 26.41 -21.15
N THR A 431 16.87 26.66 -21.19
CA THR A 431 15.95 26.77 -20.07
C THR A 431 14.99 25.59 -20.12
N GLY A 432 15.05 24.66 -19.16
CA GLY A 432 14.26 23.43 -19.13
C GLY A 432 12.73 23.62 -19.24
N GLY A 433 11.99 22.51 -19.30
CA GLY A 433 10.53 22.50 -19.08
C GLY A 433 9.60 22.75 -20.27
N THR A 434 10.11 22.82 -21.52
CA THR A 434 9.28 22.71 -22.73
C THR A 434 9.29 21.28 -23.29
N VAL A 435 8.12 20.66 -23.49
CA VAL A 435 8.03 19.34 -24.14
C VAL A 435 8.41 19.47 -25.62
N ASN A 436 9.59 18.97 -26.01
CA ASN A 436 10.07 19.03 -27.39
C ASN A 436 9.51 17.85 -28.22
N TYR A 437 8.20 17.87 -28.48
CA TYR A 437 7.53 16.84 -29.27
C TYR A 437 8.11 16.70 -30.69
N LYS A 438 8.72 17.77 -31.23
CA LYS A 438 9.34 17.78 -32.57
C LYS A 438 10.64 16.98 -32.66
N SER A 439 11.31 16.73 -31.52
CA SER A 439 12.54 15.92 -31.49
C SER A 439 12.30 14.46 -31.13
N MET A 440 11.10 14.11 -30.65
CA MET A 440 10.80 12.74 -30.19
C MET A 440 10.85 11.76 -31.37
N PHE A 441 11.47 10.59 -31.15
CA PHE A 441 11.64 9.55 -32.17
C PHE A 441 12.38 10.00 -33.44
N HIS A 442 13.16 11.08 -33.37
CA HIS A 442 14.01 11.58 -34.45
C HIS A 442 15.49 11.28 -34.17
N GLY A 443 16.28 11.19 -35.25
CA GLY A 443 17.72 10.90 -35.22
C GLY A 443 18.06 9.40 -35.27
N PRO A 444 19.35 9.06 -35.38
CA PRO A 444 19.82 7.67 -35.34
C PRO A 444 19.37 6.92 -34.09
N THR A 445 19.19 5.60 -34.22
CA THR A 445 18.76 4.72 -33.14
C THR A 445 19.87 3.77 -32.72
N ALA A 446 19.70 3.14 -31.56
CA ALA A 446 20.53 2.02 -31.15
C ALA A 446 19.71 0.85 -30.62
N LEU A 447 20.18 -0.37 -30.88
CA LEU A 447 19.69 -1.56 -30.19
C LEU A 447 20.25 -1.60 -28.78
N PHE A 448 19.37 -1.97 -27.85
CA PHE A 448 19.73 -2.32 -26.49
C PHE A 448 18.99 -3.58 -26.08
N GLY A 449 19.46 -4.26 -25.04
CA GLY A 449 18.74 -5.40 -24.52
C GLY A 449 19.41 -6.00 -23.29
N GLY A 450 18.76 -7.01 -22.71
CA GLY A 450 19.36 -7.72 -21.60
C GLY A 450 18.64 -9.02 -21.26
N LEU A 451 19.35 -9.86 -20.52
CA LEU A 451 18.90 -11.13 -19.98
C LEU A 451 18.91 -11.05 -18.47
N GLN A 452 17.82 -11.51 -17.87
CA GLN A 452 17.71 -11.70 -16.43
C GLN A 452 17.52 -13.18 -16.15
N TRP A 453 18.22 -13.67 -15.13
CA TRP A 453 18.13 -15.05 -14.68
C TRP A 453 17.89 -15.11 -13.18
N GLN A 454 16.76 -15.69 -12.80
CA GLN A 454 16.47 -16.02 -11.41
C GLN A 454 17.24 -17.27 -11.02
N SER A 455 18.23 -17.11 -10.14
CA SER A 455 19.05 -18.24 -9.69
C SER A 455 18.24 -19.21 -8.81
N PRO A 456 18.74 -20.44 -8.59
CA PRO A 456 18.15 -21.37 -7.63
C PRO A 456 18.06 -20.81 -6.20
N VAL A 457 18.95 -19.88 -5.83
CA VAL A 457 18.89 -19.13 -4.57
C VAL A 457 17.79 -18.07 -4.67
N ASP A 458 16.72 -18.21 -3.88
CA ASP A 458 15.49 -17.40 -3.98
C ASP A 458 15.73 -15.88 -3.97
N ALA A 459 16.74 -15.44 -3.22
CA ALA A 459 17.06 -14.03 -3.05
C ALA A 459 17.93 -13.43 -4.17
N LEU A 460 18.53 -14.23 -5.07
CA LEU A 460 19.56 -13.75 -6.00
C LEU A 460 19.12 -13.81 -7.47
N LEU A 461 19.18 -12.67 -8.15
CA LEU A 461 18.93 -12.52 -9.59
C LEU A 461 20.17 -11.96 -10.29
N LEU A 462 20.54 -12.55 -11.43
CA LEU A 462 21.66 -12.09 -12.26
C LEU A 462 21.15 -11.35 -13.50
N LYS A 463 21.91 -10.35 -13.95
CA LYS A 463 21.61 -9.48 -15.08
C LYS A 463 22.79 -9.40 -16.03
N LEU A 464 22.51 -9.50 -17.32
CA LEU A 464 23.45 -9.21 -18.41
C LEU A 464 22.77 -8.23 -19.37
N GLU A 465 23.44 -7.15 -19.73
CA GLU A 465 22.88 -6.07 -20.53
C GLU A 465 23.83 -5.66 -21.67
N LEU A 466 23.24 -5.29 -22.81
CA LEU A 466 23.84 -4.54 -23.91
C LEU A 466 23.29 -3.10 -23.88
N ASP A 467 24.16 -2.13 -23.65
CA ASP A 467 23.82 -0.71 -23.52
C ASP A 467 23.76 0.01 -24.88
N GLY A 468 22.65 0.71 -25.12
CA GLY A 468 22.41 1.53 -26.31
C GLY A 468 23.14 2.88 -26.28
N ASN A 469 23.75 3.26 -25.16
CA ASN A 469 24.57 4.47 -25.02
C ASN A 469 26.08 4.12 -25.04
N ASP A 470 26.88 4.94 -25.72
CA ASP A 470 28.34 4.86 -25.77
C ASP A 470 29.05 5.90 -24.88
N TYR A 471 28.26 6.79 -24.27
CA TYR A 471 28.64 7.89 -23.40
C TYR A 471 29.58 8.92 -24.07
N GLN A 472 29.59 9.00 -25.40
CA GLN A 472 30.39 9.97 -26.18
C GLN A 472 29.60 11.22 -26.60
N HIS A 473 28.29 11.24 -26.32
CA HIS A 473 27.39 12.35 -26.62
C HIS A 473 26.65 12.82 -25.36
N GLU A 474 27.36 12.86 -24.24
CA GLU A 474 26.77 13.21 -22.95
C GLU A 474 26.43 14.72 -22.89
N PRO A 475 25.38 15.10 -22.14
CA PRO A 475 24.92 16.48 -22.07
C PRO A 475 26.03 17.45 -21.64
N SER A 476 26.02 18.67 -22.19
CA SER A 476 27.05 19.70 -21.96
C SER A 476 28.48 19.24 -22.32
N GLY A 477 28.62 18.30 -23.25
CA GLY A 477 29.92 17.77 -23.71
C GLY A 477 30.65 16.98 -22.62
N ASN A 478 29.91 16.25 -21.78
CA ASN A 478 30.45 15.54 -20.61
C ASN A 478 30.81 14.08 -20.89
N ASN A 479 31.57 13.83 -21.94
CA ASN A 479 31.86 12.47 -22.40
C ASN A 479 32.49 11.60 -21.30
N GLN A 480 32.03 10.36 -21.19
CA GLN A 480 32.52 9.40 -20.21
C GLN A 480 33.26 8.25 -20.90
N PRO A 481 34.33 7.71 -20.31
CA PRO A 481 35.02 6.56 -20.87
C PRO A 481 34.16 5.29 -20.74
N ALA A 482 33.97 4.58 -21.85
CA ALA A 482 33.32 3.27 -21.89
C ALA A 482 34.17 2.28 -22.70
N LYS A 483 34.59 1.17 -22.08
CA LYS A 483 35.42 0.13 -22.71
C LYS A 483 34.62 -0.99 -23.34
N SER A 484 33.41 -1.22 -22.83
CA SER A 484 32.53 -2.31 -23.24
C SER A 484 31.09 -1.80 -23.29
N PRO A 485 30.29 -2.23 -24.28
CA PRO A 485 28.85 -2.00 -24.30
C PRO A 485 28.08 -2.99 -23.39
N PHE A 486 28.76 -4.03 -22.89
CA PHE A 486 28.15 -5.03 -22.03
C PHE A 486 28.30 -4.68 -20.55
N ASN A 487 27.19 -4.76 -19.83
CA ASN A 487 27.10 -4.58 -18.38
C ASN A 487 26.65 -5.88 -17.72
N VAL A 488 27.19 -6.19 -16.54
CA VAL A 488 26.80 -7.36 -15.75
C VAL A 488 26.41 -6.92 -14.35
N GLY A 489 25.40 -7.56 -13.76
CA GLY A 489 24.92 -7.20 -12.45
C GLY A 489 24.27 -8.34 -11.68
N ALA A 490 24.15 -8.14 -10.37
CA ALA A 490 23.47 -9.03 -9.45
C ALA A 490 22.56 -8.21 -8.54
N VAL A 491 21.38 -8.73 -8.26
CA VAL A 491 20.42 -8.15 -7.33
C VAL A 491 20.11 -9.16 -6.24
N TYR A 492 20.33 -8.76 -4.99
CA TYR A 492 20.03 -9.54 -3.80
C TYR A 492 18.79 -8.96 -3.09
N ARG A 493 17.74 -9.77 -2.95
CA ARG A 493 16.53 -9.45 -2.19
C ARG A 493 16.74 -9.82 -0.74
N TYR A 494 16.94 -8.81 0.10
CA TYR A 494 17.04 -9.01 1.53
C TYR A 494 15.66 -9.30 2.15
N SER A 495 14.63 -8.60 1.69
CA SER A 495 13.23 -8.79 2.10
C SER A 495 12.29 -8.45 0.93
N PRO A 496 10.99 -8.81 0.97
CA PRO A 496 10.04 -8.44 -0.09
C PRO A 496 10.03 -6.94 -0.43
N ASN A 497 10.46 -6.09 0.52
CA ASN A 497 10.48 -4.64 0.40
C ASN A 497 11.87 -4.05 0.11
N ILE A 498 12.96 -4.83 0.17
CA ILE A 498 14.33 -4.29 0.10
C ILE A 498 15.21 -5.11 -0.84
N ASP A 499 15.78 -4.43 -1.85
CA ASP A 499 16.74 -4.98 -2.79
C ASP A 499 18.07 -4.21 -2.76
N PHE A 500 19.18 -4.95 -2.79
CA PHE A 500 20.53 -4.43 -3.02
C PHE A 500 21.00 -4.83 -4.41
N SER A 501 21.59 -3.90 -5.15
CA SER A 501 22.10 -4.10 -6.52
C SER A 501 23.60 -3.81 -6.57
N LEU A 502 24.33 -4.67 -7.28
CA LEU A 502 25.75 -4.54 -7.56
C LEU A 502 25.98 -4.80 -9.05
N GLY A 503 26.74 -3.96 -9.73
CA GLY A 503 27.02 -4.14 -11.15
C GLY A 503 28.41 -3.68 -11.57
N LEU A 504 28.88 -4.21 -12.70
CA LEU A 504 30.04 -3.72 -13.42
C LEU A 504 29.56 -3.23 -14.79
N GLU A 505 29.64 -1.92 -14.98
CA GLU A 505 29.19 -1.22 -16.18
C GLU A 505 30.34 -0.61 -16.97
N ARG A 506 30.11 -0.35 -18.25
CA ARG A 506 31.06 0.31 -19.16
C ARG A 506 32.43 -0.40 -19.23
N GLY A 507 32.48 -1.67 -18.82
CA GLY A 507 33.68 -2.50 -18.67
C GLY A 507 34.59 -2.20 -17.48
N ASN A 508 34.37 -1.13 -16.71
CA ASN A 508 35.27 -0.76 -15.60
C ASN A 508 34.65 0.18 -14.52
N ARG A 509 33.33 0.31 -14.46
CA ARG A 509 32.63 1.16 -13.50
C ARG A 509 31.79 0.31 -12.56
N LEU A 510 31.96 0.50 -11.26
CA LEU A 510 31.14 -0.18 -10.27
C LEU A 510 29.79 0.54 -10.13
N MET A 511 28.71 -0.23 -10.14
CA MET A 511 27.35 0.20 -9.82
C MET A 511 26.96 -0.31 -8.45
N LEU A 512 26.41 0.57 -7.62
CA LEU A 512 25.75 0.22 -6.38
C LEU A 512 24.33 0.78 -6.38
N GLY A 513 23.37 -0.05 -6.00
CA GLY A 513 21.96 0.33 -5.95
C GLY A 513 21.24 -0.18 -4.72
N PHE A 514 20.25 0.58 -4.29
CA PHE A 514 19.36 0.24 -3.19
C PHE A 514 17.93 0.57 -3.60
N THR A 515 17.00 -0.37 -3.44
CA THR A 515 15.60 -0.18 -3.80
C THR A 515 14.68 -0.58 -2.65
N LEU A 516 13.77 0.32 -2.31
CA LEU A 516 12.63 0.06 -1.44
C LEU A 516 11.37 -0.15 -2.29
N HIS A 517 10.62 -1.21 -2.00
CA HIS A 517 9.34 -1.54 -2.65
C HIS A 517 8.20 -1.40 -1.65
N GLY A 518 7.08 -0.83 -2.10
CA GLY A 518 5.84 -0.74 -1.32
C GLY A 518 4.60 -0.80 -2.20
N GLY A 519 3.50 -1.29 -1.65
CA GLY A 519 2.17 -1.23 -2.28
C GLY A 519 1.33 -0.16 -1.61
N LEU A 520 1.15 0.99 -2.27
CA LEU A 520 0.36 2.10 -1.73
C LEU A 520 -1.13 1.75 -1.60
N ASN A 521 -1.62 0.90 -2.50
CA ASN A 521 -2.97 0.31 -2.43
C ASN A 521 -3.13 -0.75 -1.32
N GLN A 522 -2.02 -1.23 -0.75
CA GLN A 522 -1.99 -2.23 0.32
C GLN A 522 -1.68 -1.60 1.69
N LEU A 523 -1.55 -0.27 1.76
CA LEU A 523 -1.34 0.43 3.02
C LEU A 523 -2.54 0.25 3.95
N TYR A 524 -2.23 -0.21 5.16
CA TYR A 524 -3.17 -0.44 6.24
C TYR A 524 -2.43 -0.27 7.58
N SER A 525 -3.13 0.24 8.59
CA SER A 525 -2.69 0.26 9.97
C SER A 525 -3.84 -0.22 10.86
N PRO A 526 -3.60 -1.20 11.75
CA PRO A 526 -4.64 -1.69 12.66
C PRO A 526 -5.05 -0.60 13.64
N LYS A 527 -6.36 -0.43 13.85
CA LYS A 527 -6.95 0.63 14.68
C LYS A 527 -6.93 0.32 16.18
N LEU A 528 -5.75 -0.04 16.69
CA LEU A 528 -5.54 -0.49 18.08
C LEU A 528 -5.80 0.60 19.12
N LEU A 529 -5.77 1.88 18.74
CA LEU A 529 -6.07 3.02 19.62
C LEU A 529 -7.54 3.47 19.56
N ASP A 530 -8.36 2.87 18.69
CA ASP A 530 -9.79 3.10 18.73
C ASP A 530 -10.44 2.28 19.85
N VAL A 531 -11.53 2.79 20.41
CA VAL A 531 -12.30 2.05 21.42
C VAL A 531 -12.86 0.76 20.79
N ALA A 532 -12.69 -0.37 21.50
CA ALA A 532 -13.18 -1.68 21.07
C ALA A 532 -14.70 -1.70 21.00
N LEU A 533 -15.24 -2.20 19.89
CA LEU A 533 -16.68 -2.27 19.63
C LEU A 533 -17.42 -3.05 20.74
N PRO A 534 -18.60 -2.58 21.18
CA PRO A 534 -19.47 -3.39 22.02
C PRO A 534 -19.86 -4.68 21.28
N PRO A 535 -19.89 -5.84 21.96
CA PRO A 535 -20.32 -7.08 21.35
C PRO A 535 -21.77 -6.99 20.88
N VAL A 536 -22.07 -7.56 19.71
CA VAL A 536 -23.45 -7.65 19.21
C VAL A 536 -24.19 -8.72 20.00
N GLN A 537 -25.31 -8.33 20.62
CA GLN A 537 -26.16 -9.27 21.35
C GLN A 537 -27.31 -9.73 20.44
N LEU A 538 -27.75 -10.98 20.59
CA LEU A 538 -28.90 -11.48 19.82
C LEU A 538 -30.21 -10.80 20.23
N LYS A 539 -30.34 -10.42 21.49
CA LYS A 539 -31.53 -9.76 22.03
C LYS A 539 -31.25 -8.28 22.24
N ALA A 540 -32.19 -7.45 21.79
CA ALA A 540 -32.18 -6.02 22.06
C ALA A 540 -32.33 -5.73 23.57
N ALA A 541 -31.76 -4.62 24.04
CA ALA A 541 -32.00 -4.13 25.38
C ALA A 541 -33.50 -3.86 25.61
N ALA A 542 -34.03 -4.31 26.74
CA ALA A 542 -35.45 -4.11 27.06
C ALA A 542 -35.80 -2.64 27.30
N GLN A 543 -34.88 -1.87 27.88
CA GLN A 543 -35.03 -0.47 28.25
C GLN A 543 -33.76 0.31 27.95
N LEU A 544 -33.90 1.64 27.91
CA LEU A 544 -32.77 2.56 27.79
C LEU A 544 -31.81 2.44 29.00
N PRO A 545 -30.50 2.73 28.82
CA PRO A 545 -29.57 2.81 29.93
C PRO A 545 -29.97 3.90 30.93
N PRO A 546 -29.56 3.83 32.21
CA PRO A 546 -29.88 4.84 33.21
C PRO A 546 -29.42 6.27 32.84
N SER A 547 -28.37 6.39 32.04
CA SER A 547 -27.87 7.66 31.49
C SER A 547 -28.73 8.22 30.35
N GLY A 548 -29.75 7.49 29.91
CA GLY A 548 -30.66 7.86 28.82
C GLY A 548 -29.94 8.10 27.49
N TRP A 549 -30.62 8.82 26.60
CA TRP A 549 -30.07 9.19 25.29
C TRP A 549 -28.82 10.08 25.37
N GLN A 550 -28.63 10.82 26.46
CA GLN A 550 -27.40 11.60 26.68
C GLN A 550 -26.17 10.69 26.77
N GLY A 551 -26.26 9.60 27.53
CA GLY A 551 -25.17 8.62 27.63
C GLY A 551 -24.91 7.91 26.30
N THR A 552 -25.97 7.57 25.57
CA THR A 552 -25.85 6.98 24.21
C THR A 552 -25.19 7.96 23.24
N ALA A 553 -25.55 9.25 23.27
CA ALA A 553 -24.92 10.26 22.45
C ALA A 553 -23.42 10.37 22.76
N GLN A 554 -23.03 10.49 24.03
CA GLN A 554 -21.62 10.52 24.45
C GLN A 554 -20.85 9.26 24.03
N ALA A 555 -21.50 8.09 24.08
CA ALA A 555 -20.93 6.85 23.58
C ALA A 555 -20.75 6.90 22.04
N ILE A 556 -21.73 7.35 21.27
CA ILE A 556 -21.57 7.51 19.82
C ILE A 556 -20.40 8.45 19.52
N GLU A 557 -20.30 9.61 20.19
CA GLU A 557 -19.21 10.57 20.01
C GLU A 557 -17.84 9.94 20.32
N LEU A 558 -17.72 9.20 21.42
CA LEU A 558 -16.48 8.50 21.79
C LEU A 558 -16.08 7.43 20.76
N TYR A 559 -17.04 6.66 20.28
CA TYR A 559 -16.78 5.53 19.38
C TYR A 559 -16.54 5.96 17.93
N THR A 560 -17.15 7.07 17.50
CA THR A 560 -17.12 7.53 16.10
C THR A 560 -16.27 8.78 15.87
N GLY A 561 -15.98 9.55 16.91
CA GLY A 561 -15.39 10.89 16.77
C GLY A 561 -16.35 11.94 16.19
N TRP A 562 -17.62 11.60 15.97
CA TRP A 562 -18.64 12.54 15.51
C TRP A 562 -19.15 13.39 16.67
N SER A 563 -19.88 14.47 16.34
CA SER A 563 -20.64 15.26 17.32
C SER A 563 -22.14 14.99 17.15
N VAL A 564 -22.81 14.45 18.16
CA VAL A 564 -24.23 14.11 18.07
C VAL A 564 -25.06 15.35 18.40
N ARG A 565 -25.93 15.75 17.46
CA ARG A 565 -26.79 16.94 17.58
C ARG A 565 -28.13 16.64 18.22
N SER A 566 -28.71 15.49 17.93
CA SER A 566 -29.95 15.05 18.57
C SER A 566 -30.17 13.55 18.40
N ILE A 567 -30.91 12.97 19.34
CA ILE A 567 -31.46 11.62 19.23
C ILE A 567 -32.96 11.69 19.49
N ALA A 568 -33.75 11.08 18.61
CA ALA A 568 -35.21 11.02 18.73
C ALA A 568 -35.71 9.58 18.50
N HIS A 569 -36.63 9.11 19.33
CA HIS A 569 -37.29 7.81 19.17
C HIS A 569 -38.78 7.99 18.89
N GLN A 570 -39.25 7.55 17.72
CA GLN A 570 -40.66 7.67 17.32
C GLN A 570 -41.08 6.51 16.41
N GLY A 571 -42.24 5.91 16.67
CA GLY A 571 -42.85 4.93 15.76
C GLY A 571 -41.98 3.70 15.48
N GLY A 572 -41.16 3.28 16.45
CA GLY A 572 -40.22 2.17 16.31
C GLY A 572 -38.90 2.51 15.58
N SER A 573 -38.70 3.78 15.23
CA SER A 573 -37.45 4.28 14.64
C SER A 573 -36.68 5.14 15.65
N THR A 574 -35.37 4.94 15.73
CA THR A 574 -34.45 5.82 16.47
C THR A 574 -33.59 6.60 15.47
N THR A 575 -33.79 7.91 15.43
CA THR A 575 -33.08 8.84 14.55
C THR A 575 -31.96 9.54 15.30
N VAL A 576 -30.75 9.49 14.77
CA VAL A 576 -29.57 10.18 15.28
C VAL A 576 -29.13 11.19 14.24
N VAL A 577 -29.07 12.47 14.62
CA VAL A 577 -28.49 13.52 13.78
C VAL A 577 -27.07 13.75 14.28
N ALA A 578 -26.08 13.50 13.43
CA ALA A 578 -24.68 13.60 13.80
C ALA A 578 -23.89 14.42 12.78
N GLU A 579 -22.98 15.26 13.29
CA GLU A 579 -22.00 15.94 12.48
C GLU A 579 -20.73 15.10 12.37
N THR A 580 -20.37 14.75 11.14
CA THR A 580 -19.25 13.86 10.86
C THR A 580 -17.92 14.62 10.84
N ASP A 581 -16.84 13.91 11.14
CA ASP A 581 -15.50 14.38 10.80
C ASP A 581 -15.20 14.17 9.30
N THR A 582 -14.00 14.56 8.87
CA THR A 582 -13.54 14.34 7.49
C THR A 582 -12.73 13.04 7.36
N ALA A 583 -12.95 12.06 8.23
CA ALA A 583 -12.28 10.76 8.13
C ALA A 583 -12.78 10.00 6.89
N LEU A 584 -11.90 9.18 6.32
CA LEU A 584 -12.15 8.57 5.02
C LEU A 584 -13.11 7.38 5.11
N HIS A 585 -12.90 6.46 6.06
CA HIS A 585 -13.66 5.21 6.16
C HIS A 585 -14.99 5.43 6.89
N LEU A 586 -15.92 6.13 6.24
CA LEU A 586 -17.21 6.50 6.81
C LEU A 586 -18.04 5.28 7.25
N GLN A 587 -18.00 4.19 6.48
CA GLN A 587 -18.74 2.96 6.80
C GLN A 587 -18.31 2.38 8.16
N GLU A 588 -17.02 2.37 8.49
CA GLU A 588 -16.55 1.86 9.79
C GLU A 588 -17.09 2.69 10.96
N ARG A 589 -17.22 4.01 10.77
CA ARG A 589 -17.81 4.92 11.77
C ARG A 589 -19.32 4.70 11.90
N ILE A 590 -20.03 4.49 10.77
CA ILE A 590 -21.44 4.12 10.75
C ILE A 590 -21.64 2.83 11.56
N GLU A 591 -20.83 1.79 11.30
CA GLU A 591 -20.91 0.53 12.05
C GLU A 591 -20.73 0.75 13.55
N ARG A 592 -19.72 1.53 13.95
CA ARG A 592 -19.49 1.87 15.36
C ARG A 592 -20.71 2.55 16.00
N ALA A 593 -21.37 3.46 15.29
CA ALA A 593 -22.62 4.08 15.76
C ALA A 593 -23.74 3.03 15.93
N ILE A 594 -23.91 2.13 14.96
CA ILE A 594 -24.94 1.09 15.02
C ILE A 594 -24.69 0.12 16.18
N HIS A 595 -23.44 -0.25 16.47
CA HIS A 595 -23.12 -1.08 17.63
C HIS A 595 -23.55 -0.42 18.95
N VAL A 596 -23.29 0.88 19.11
CA VAL A 596 -23.71 1.64 20.30
C VAL A 596 -25.24 1.72 20.37
N LEU A 597 -25.90 2.03 19.25
CA LEU A 597 -27.37 2.07 19.16
C LEU A 597 -27.99 0.70 19.45
N HIS A 598 -27.41 -0.38 18.94
CA HIS A 598 -27.91 -1.72 19.18
C HIS A 598 -27.78 -2.12 20.67
N ARG A 599 -26.70 -1.69 21.34
CA ARG A 599 -26.49 -1.90 22.78
C ARG A 599 -27.50 -1.11 23.63
N ASP A 600 -27.75 0.15 23.28
CA ASP A 600 -28.49 1.08 24.16
C ASP A 600 -29.97 1.25 23.80
N ALA A 601 -30.33 1.20 22.52
CA ALA A 601 -31.69 1.50 22.09
C ALA A 601 -32.67 0.39 22.50
N PRO A 602 -33.88 0.76 22.97
CA PRO A 602 -34.87 -0.19 23.48
C PRO A 602 -35.34 -1.15 22.39
N ALA A 603 -35.90 -2.29 22.78
CA ALA A 603 -36.41 -3.32 21.89
C ALA A 603 -37.51 -2.82 20.93
N SER A 604 -38.19 -1.72 21.27
CA SER A 604 -39.13 -1.03 20.37
C SER A 604 -38.45 -0.45 19.12
N SER A 605 -37.12 -0.24 19.13
CA SER A 605 -36.38 0.28 17.99
C SER A 605 -36.09 -0.84 16.98
N THR A 606 -36.90 -0.92 15.93
CA THR A 606 -36.74 -1.85 14.80
C THR A 606 -35.87 -1.26 13.69
N ARG A 607 -35.86 0.07 13.55
CA ARG A 607 -35.06 0.81 12.55
C ARG A 607 -34.17 1.87 13.20
N PHE A 608 -32.93 1.99 12.72
CA PHE A 608 -32.08 3.14 13.03
C PHE A 608 -31.95 4.06 11.83
N VAL A 609 -31.97 5.36 12.05
CA VAL A 609 -31.81 6.37 11.01
C VAL A 609 -30.67 7.29 11.42
N LEU A 610 -29.55 7.25 10.70
CA LEU A 610 -28.42 8.14 10.92
C LEU A 610 -28.48 9.26 9.89
N GLN A 611 -28.83 10.47 10.33
CA GLN A 611 -28.76 11.67 9.49
C GLN A 611 -27.39 12.32 9.68
N LEU A 612 -26.55 12.20 8.65
CA LEU A 612 -25.17 12.67 8.67
C LEU A 612 -25.08 14.04 8.00
N GLN A 613 -24.49 14.98 8.72
CA GLN A 613 -24.28 16.33 8.25
C GLN A 613 -22.82 16.77 8.42
N GLU A 614 -22.42 17.79 7.67
CA GLU A 614 -21.13 18.45 7.82
C GLU A 614 -21.36 19.96 7.76
N ARG A 615 -21.01 20.68 8.84
CA ARG A 615 -21.15 22.15 8.91
C ARG A 615 -22.54 22.66 8.49
N GLY A 616 -23.59 22.01 8.99
CA GLY A 616 -25.00 22.35 8.73
C GLY A 616 -25.54 21.84 7.38
N LEU A 617 -24.71 21.24 6.53
CA LEU A 617 -25.14 20.63 5.27
C LEU A 617 -25.63 19.20 5.54
N SER A 618 -26.91 18.91 5.29
CA SER A 618 -27.46 17.55 5.40
C SER A 618 -27.07 16.73 4.16
N LEU A 619 -26.05 15.87 4.29
CA LEU A 619 -25.43 15.24 3.13
C LEU A 619 -26.02 13.87 2.81
N SER A 620 -26.20 13.03 3.84
CA SER A 620 -26.65 11.65 3.70
C SER A 620 -27.53 11.20 4.85
N GLN A 621 -28.36 10.19 4.58
CA GLN A 621 -29.17 9.49 5.56
C GLN A 621 -28.93 8.00 5.41
N ILE A 622 -28.58 7.31 6.50
CA ILE A 622 -28.39 5.86 6.50
C ILE A 622 -29.54 5.24 7.30
N GLU A 623 -30.38 4.47 6.64
CA GLU A 623 -31.41 3.68 7.29
C GLU A 623 -30.89 2.26 7.52
N VAL A 624 -31.11 1.74 8.72
CA VAL A 624 -30.63 0.43 9.15
C VAL A 624 -31.80 -0.38 9.68
N ASP A 625 -32.03 -1.55 9.10
CA ASP A 625 -32.90 -2.56 9.69
C ASP A 625 -32.13 -3.28 10.80
N ARG A 626 -32.58 -3.15 12.05
CA ARG A 626 -31.85 -3.70 13.19
C ARG A 626 -31.79 -5.22 13.16
N ALA A 627 -32.86 -5.90 12.74
CA ALA A 627 -32.94 -7.35 12.77
C ALA A 627 -31.98 -7.95 11.73
N GLU A 628 -32.04 -7.42 10.50
CA GLU A 628 -31.15 -7.83 9.41
C GLU A 628 -29.68 -7.52 9.74
N TRP A 629 -29.40 -6.34 10.33
CA TRP A 629 -28.04 -5.98 10.76
C TRP A 629 -27.47 -6.94 11.81
N VAL A 630 -28.29 -7.39 12.78
CA VAL A 630 -27.89 -8.37 13.80
C VAL A 630 -27.68 -9.73 13.18
N ALA A 631 -28.59 -10.18 12.31
CA ALA A 631 -28.50 -11.47 11.62
C ALA A 631 -27.17 -11.60 10.87
N GLN A 632 -26.82 -10.59 10.07
CA GLN A 632 -25.56 -10.53 9.31
C GLN A 632 -24.27 -10.56 10.14
N ARG A 633 -24.33 -10.29 11.45
CA ARG A 633 -23.17 -10.27 12.36
C ARG A 633 -23.09 -11.45 13.30
N THR A 634 -24.19 -12.17 13.48
CA THR A 634 -24.30 -13.23 14.50
C THR A 634 -24.56 -14.60 13.90
N GLN A 635 -24.85 -14.66 12.60
CA GLN A 635 -25.21 -15.88 11.89
C GLN A 635 -24.61 -15.87 10.47
N ALA A 636 -24.16 -17.02 10.00
CA ALA A 636 -23.76 -17.20 8.61
C ALA A 636 -25.01 -17.45 7.76
N GLU A 637 -25.57 -16.38 7.18
CA GLU A 637 -26.75 -16.48 6.32
C GLU A 637 -26.39 -16.74 4.84
N PRO A 638 -27.15 -17.62 4.16
CA PRO A 638 -27.05 -17.83 2.72
C PRO A 638 -27.16 -16.52 1.94
N PRO A 639 -26.25 -16.24 0.98
CA PRO A 639 -26.30 -15.00 0.19
C PRO A 639 -27.63 -14.73 -0.51
N ALA A 640 -28.33 -15.77 -1.01
CA ALA A 640 -29.62 -15.64 -1.67
C ALA A 640 -30.78 -15.26 -0.73
N LEU A 641 -30.60 -15.46 0.59
CA LEU A 641 -31.60 -15.14 1.62
C LEU A 641 -31.31 -13.83 2.35
N ARG A 642 -30.12 -13.25 2.16
CA ARG A 642 -29.68 -12.02 2.84
C ARG A 642 -30.43 -10.81 2.29
N LEU A 643 -31.00 -10.00 3.18
CA LEU A 643 -31.63 -8.73 2.83
C LEU A 643 -30.63 -7.57 3.04
N PRO A 644 -30.80 -6.40 2.41
CA PRO A 644 -29.96 -5.26 2.70
C PRO A 644 -30.23 -4.74 4.12
N ALA A 645 -29.27 -4.89 5.03
CA ALA A 645 -29.35 -4.34 6.39
C ALA A 645 -29.34 -2.82 6.42
N GLN A 646 -28.75 -2.20 5.39
CA GLN A 646 -28.50 -0.76 5.32
C GLN A 646 -28.91 -0.19 3.97
N GLN A 647 -29.48 1.00 3.98
CA GLN A 647 -29.80 1.76 2.78
C GLN A 647 -29.33 3.21 2.95
N ALA A 648 -28.54 3.69 1.98
CA ALA A 648 -28.09 5.06 1.93
C ALA A 648 -29.02 5.92 1.06
N LEU A 649 -29.53 7.00 1.62
CA LEU A 649 -30.46 7.94 1.01
C LEU A 649 -29.85 9.35 1.00
N PRO A 650 -30.28 10.25 0.09
CA PRO A 650 -29.87 11.64 0.12
C PRO A 650 -30.30 12.30 1.43
N GLY A 651 -29.43 13.13 2.01
CA GLY A 651 -29.77 13.94 3.18
C GLY A 651 -30.98 14.84 2.91
N ARG A 652 -31.82 15.04 3.92
CA ARG A 652 -33.03 15.90 3.85
C ARG A 652 -32.88 17.09 4.79
N SER A 653 -32.87 18.30 4.23
CA SER A 653 -32.97 19.53 5.01
C SER A 653 -34.41 19.69 5.56
N GLY A 654 -34.57 19.92 6.87
CA GLY A 654 -35.83 20.38 7.45
C GLY A 654 -36.60 19.46 8.42
N GLN A 655 -36.15 18.24 8.72
CA GLN A 655 -36.87 17.37 9.69
C GLN A 655 -36.49 17.59 11.18
N THR A 656 -35.34 18.21 11.46
CA THR A 656 -34.90 18.51 12.83
C THR A 656 -35.82 19.50 13.55
N GLY A 657 -36.41 20.47 12.84
CA GLY A 657 -37.31 21.48 13.42
C GLY A 657 -38.67 20.92 13.86
N ALA A 658 -39.18 19.88 13.22
CA ALA A 658 -40.46 19.27 13.55
C ALA A 658 -40.39 18.36 14.79
N LEU A 659 -39.23 17.73 15.04
CA LEU A 659 -38.99 16.88 16.21
C LEU A 659 -38.71 17.69 17.49
N ALA A 660 -38.11 18.87 17.36
CA ALA A 660 -37.77 19.75 18.49
C ALA A 660 -39.00 20.44 19.13
N GLN A 661 -40.15 20.51 18.46
CA GLN A 661 -41.36 21.18 18.98
C GLN A 661 -42.11 20.39 20.08
N ARG A 662 -41.63 19.20 20.48
CA ARG A 662 -42.21 18.39 21.57
C ARG A 662 -41.25 18.25 22.75
N GLY A 663 -40.89 19.37 23.36
CA GLY A 663 -39.87 19.48 24.40
C GLY A 663 -40.21 18.89 25.79
N SER A 664 -40.98 17.81 25.90
CA SER A 664 -41.20 17.16 27.21
C SER A 664 -41.27 15.62 27.22
N ASP A 665 -40.93 14.94 26.13
CA ASP A 665 -40.97 13.47 26.07
C ASP A 665 -39.60 12.84 26.37
N SER A 666 -39.57 11.73 27.12
CA SER A 666 -38.37 10.92 27.40
C SER A 666 -37.71 10.31 26.15
N ASN A 667 -38.32 10.52 24.97
CA ASN A 667 -37.91 9.97 23.69
C ASN A 667 -37.07 10.95 22.85
N PHE A 668 -36.76 12.13 23.35
CA PHE A 668 -35.96 13.14 22.64
C PHE A 668 -34.79 13.65 23.49
N TRP A 669 -33.63 13.77 22.87
CA TRP A 669 -32.45 14.41 23.44
C TRP A 669 -31.81 15.34 22.42
N GLN A 670 -31.35 16.50 22.89
CA GLN A 670 -30.66 17.49 22.07
C GLN A 670 -29.28 17.77 22.65
N GLY A 671 -28.28 17.73 21.78
CA GLY A 671 -26.90 18.04 22.09
C GLY A 671 -26.62 19.54 22.17
N LYS A 672 -25.39 19.88 22.56
CA LYS A 672 -24.97 21.29 22.65
C LYS A 672 -24.87 21.91 21.24
N PRO A 673 -25.19 23.21 21.10
CA PRO A 673 -24.93 23.93 19.87
C PRO A 673 -23.41 23.93 19.57
N PRO A 674 -23.02 24.10 18.29
CA PRO A 674 -21.62 24.24 17.93
C PRO A 674 -20.97 25.41 18.69
N GLY A 675 -19.69 25.29 19.04
CA GLY A 675 -19.01 26.23 19.94
C GLY A 675 -17.59 26.54 19.52
N PHE A 676 -16.75 26.89 20.50
CA PHE A 676 -15.32 27.13 20.31
C PHE A 676 -14.53 25.82 20.39
N SER A 677 -13.62 25.61 19.44
CA SER A 677 -12.65 24.51 19.45
C SER A 677 -11.23 25.05 19.22
N ALA A 678 -10.25 24.41 19.85
CA ALA A 678 -8.84 24.77 19.73
C ALA A 678 -8.00 23.50 19.62
N ASP A 679 -7.23 23.41 18.54
CA ASP A 679 -6.27 22.34 18.30
C ASP A 679 -4.87 22.93 18.23
N TRP A 680 -3.86 22.20 18.70
CA TRP A 680 -2.48 22.59 18.50
C TRP A 680 -1.59 21.36 18.32
N GLY A 681 -0.48 21.52 17.61
CA GLY A 681 0.44 20.42 17.37
C GLY A 681 1.69 20.84 16.61
N PRO A 682 2.67 19.93 16.46
CA PRO A 682 3.85 20.20 15.66
C PRO A 682 3.48 20.41 14.19
N SER A 683 4.19 21.34 13.53
CA SER A 683 4.06 21.62 12.11
C SER A 683 5.38 21.33 11.40
N TYR A 684 5.31 20.71 10.21
CA TYR A 684 6.46 20.47 9.35
C TYR A 684 6.17 20.93 7.92
N SER A 685 7.13 21.59 7.29
CA SER A 685 7.08 21.92 5.86
C SER A 685 8.47 21.74 5.25
N GLN A 686 8.53 21.30 3.99
CA GLN A 686 9.79 21.10 3.27
C GLN A 686 9.71 21.51 1.80
N ILE A 687 10.86 21.87 1.23
CA ILE A 687 11.11 22.07 -0.19
C ILE A 687 12.29 21.18 -0.57
N LEU A 688 12.11 20.36 -1.62
CA LEU A 688 13.14 19.46 -2.14
C LEU A 688 13.69 19.98 -3.48
N GLY A 689 15.02 19.93 -3.64
CA GLY A 689 15.69 20.18 -4.91
C GLY A 689 15.77 21.66 -5.34
N GLY A 690 16.01 22.57 -4.40
CA GLY A 690 16.28 23.98 -4.68
C GLY A 690 17.74 24.26 -5.11
N PRO A 691 17.99 25.35 -5.86
CA PRO A 691 19.33 25.72 -6.32
C PRO A 691 20.31 25.98 -5.15
N ASP A 692 19.84 26.57 -4.04
CA ASP A 692 20.67 26.88 -2.85
C ASP A 692 20.69 25.77 -1.79
N GLY A 693 19.92 24.69 -1.99
CA GLY A 693 19.54 23.76 -0.94
C GLY A 693 18.77 22.53 -1.45
N PHE A 694 19.28 21.30 -1.24
CA PHE A 694 18.56 20.08 -1.63
C PHE A 694 17.33 19.82 -0.74
N LEU A 695 17.42 20.14 0.55
CA LEU A 695 16.30 20.05 1.49
C LEU A 695 16.26 21.34 2.33
N ILE A 696 15.23 22.13 2.10
CA ILE A 696 14.88 23.27 2.95
C ILE A 696 13.67 22.84 3.76
N TYR A 697 13.68 23.08 5.06
CA TYR A 697 12.63 22.61 5.95
C TYR A 697 12.39 23.59 7.09
N GLN A 698 11.21 23.45 7.68
CA GLN A 698 10.82 24.13 8.90
C GLN A 698 10.08 23.16 9.80
N LEU A 699 10.41 23.22 11.08
CA LEU A 699 9.72 22.61 12.19
C LEU A 699 9.18 23.71 13.10
N GLY A 700 7.94 23.55 13.54
CA GLY A 700 7.25 24.54 14.37
C GLY A 700 6.12 23.94 15.18
N LEU A 701 5.35 24.81 15.83
CA LEU A 701 4.06 24.51 16.43
C LEU A 701 2.98 25.29 15.67
N GLN A 702 1.83 24.68 15.45
CA GLN A 702 0.67 25.33 14.87
C GLN A 702 -0.51 25.19 15.84
N ALA A 703 -1.18 26.30 16.12
CA ALA A 703 -2.46 26.34 16.80
C ALA A 703 -3.57 26.70 15.79
N LYS A 704 -4.69 25.97 15.82
CA LYS A 704 -5.88 26.21 15.00
C LYS A 704 -7.04 26.46 15.95
N LEU A 705 -7.70 27.60 15.80
CA LEU A 705 -8.86 27.93 16.62
C LEU A 705 -10.06 28.10 15.69
N GLU A 706 -11.20 27.57 16.10
CA GLU A 706 -12.46 27.73 15.37
C GLU A 706 -13.56 28.14 16.33
N HIS A 707 -14.38 29.10 15.92
CA HIS A 707 -15.59 29.47 16.62
C HIS A 707 -16.77 29.40 15.66
N ARG A 708 -17.76 28.58 15.99
CA ARG A 708 -18.97 28.40 15.18
C ARG A 708 -20.11 29.20 15.78
N PHE A 709 -20.60 30.19 15.04
CA PHE A 709 -21.73 31.03 15.45
C PHE A 709 -23.06 30.33 15.19
N THR A 710 -23.15 29.58 14.09
CA THR A 710 -24.26 28.71 13.74
C THR A 710 -23.71 27.39 13.18
N ASP A 711 -24.59 26.43 12.86
CA ASP A 711 -24.15 25.21 12.18
C ASP A 711 -23.50 25.51 10.83
N SER A 712 -23.98 26.54 10.13
CA SER A 712 -23.57 26.99 8.79
C SER A 712 -22.56 28.14 8.75
N THR A 713 -22.27 28.80 9.88
CA THR A 713 -21.40 30.00 9.93
C THR A 713 -20.31 29.87 10.97
N TRP A 714 -19.05 30.02 10.57
CA TRP A 714 -17.91 29.84 11.46
C TRP A 714 -16.71 30.71 11.11
N LEU A 715 -15.93 31.06 12.13
CA LEU A 715 -14.64 31.73 12.02
C LEU A 715 -13.53 30.70 12.31
N SER A 716 -12.62 30.48 11.36
CA SER A 716 -11.44 29.65 11.53
C SER A 716 -10.18 30.50 11.53
N SER A 717 -9.25 30.20 12.42
CA SER A 717 -7.94 30.86 12.49
C SER A 717 -6.82 29.83 12.66
N ALA A 718 -5.63 30.16 12.17
CA ALA A 718 -4.42 29.38 12.40
C ALA A 718 -3.26 30.31 12.73
N PHE A 719 -2.48 29.93 13.74
CA PHE A 719 -1.26 30.60 14.16
C PHE A 719 -0.10 29.61 14.11
N GLY A 720 1.02 30.02 13.52
CA GLY A 720 2.22 29.20 13.41
C GLY A 720 3.38 29.84 14.18
N LEU A 721 4.03 29.06 15.05
CA LEU A 721 5.28 29.42 15.70
C LEU A 721 6.41 28.57 15.13
N ARG A 722 7.30 29.20 14.38
CA ARG A 722 8.53 28.58 13.86
C ARG A 722 9.54 28.39 14.99
N LEU A 723 10.00 27.16 15.16
CA LEU A 723 11.00 26.80 16.17
C LEU A 723 12.38 26.59 15.54
N LEU A 724 12.45 25.86 14.43
CA LEU A 724 13.69 25.51 13.75
C LEU A 724 13.50 25.49 12.24
N ASP A 725 14.45 26.05 11.50
CA ASP A 725 14.42 26.09 10.04
C ASP A 725 15.81 26.36 9.43
N ASN A 726 15.89 26.25 8.11
CA ASN A 726 17.03 26.67 7.30
C ASN A 726 16.61 27.51 6.07
N PHE A 727 15.48 28.22 6.15
CA PHE A 727 14.95 29.02 5.03
C PHE A 727 15.76 30.29 4.77
N ASP A 728 16.55 30.75 5.74
CA ASP A 728 17.54 31.84 5.59
C ASP A 728 18.62 31.53 4.53
N LYS A 729 18.83 30.24 4.22
CA LYS A 729 19.80 29.76 3.24
C LYS A 729 19.26 29.70 1.81
N PHE A 730 17.96 29.93 1.61
CA PHE A 730 17.40 30.15 0.27
C PHE A 730 17.84 31.53 -0.20
N LYS A 731 18.83 31.60 -1.07
CA LYS A 731 19.45 32.84 -1.57
C LYS A 731 19.03 33.18 -2.99
N TYR A 732 18.35 32.26 -3.67
CA TYR A 732 17.83 32.43 -5.01
C TYR A 732 16.73 33.48 -4.99
N ASP A 733 17.12 34.72 -5.30
CA ASP A 733 16.22 35.67 -5.91
C ASP A 733 16.38 35.53 -7.42
N ASN A 734 15.27 35.28 -8.14
CA ASN A 734 15.27 35.48 -9.58
C ASN A 734 14.84 36.94 -9.81
N THR A 735 15.72 37.90 -9.56
CA THR A 735 15.47 39.33 -9.85
C THR A 735 15.62 39.66 -11.33
N SER A 736 16.23 38.78 -12.12
CA SER A 736 16.37 38.92 -13.57
C SER A 736 15.15 38.37 -14.33
N ASP A 737 14.41 39.28 -14.97
CA ASP A 737 13.47 39.05 -16.08
C ASP A 737 12.23 38.17 -15.82
N VAL A 738 11.29 38.63 -14.98
CA VAL A 738 9.93 38.05 -14.94
C VAL A 738 8.89 39.17 -15.06
N ASN A 739 8.18 39.22 -16.20
CA ASN A 739 7.12 40.19 -16.51
C ASN A 739 5.76 39.89 -15.84
N LEU A 740 5.69 38.86 -14.99
CA LEU A 740 4.48 38.49 -14.25
C LEU A 740 4.52 38.98 -12.80
N PRO A 741 3.37 39.36 -12.22
CA PRO A 741 3.25 39.57 -10.79
C PRO A 741 3.70 38.33 -10.00
N ARG A 742 4.50 38.55 -8.96
CA ARG A 742 5.03 37.48 -8.09
C ARG A 742 3.96 37.04 -7.09
N VAL A 743 3.31 35.92 -7.38
CA VAL A 743 2.16 35.42 -6.62
C VAL A 743 2.46 34.19 -5.78
N ARG A 744 3.50 33.41 -6.12
CA ARG A 744 3.98 32.22 -5.41
C ARG A 744 5.49 32.22 -5.19
N THR A 745 6.25 33.00 -5.95
CA THR A 745 7.72 33.03 -5.86
C THR A 745 8.26 33.72 -4.60
N HIS A 746 7.47 34.55 -3.90
CA HIS A 746 7.85 35.17 -2.62
C HIS A 746 7.83 34.23 -1.39
N GLN A 747 7.93 32.91 -1.61
CA GLN A 747 7.74 31.92 -0.54
C GLN A 747 8.74 32.09 0.62
N ARG A 748 9.99 32.47 0.33
CA ARG A 748 11.03 32.71 1.33
C ARG A 748 10.65 33.85 2.27
N GLU A 749 10.23 34.98 1.72
CA GLU A 749 9.90 36.18 2.48
C GLU A 749 8.74 35.89 3.44
N TYR A 750 7.69 35.22 2.97
CA TYR A 750 6.57 34.82 3.84
C TYR A 750 6.94 33.86 4.96
N VAL A 751 7.96 33.01 4.76
CA VAL A 751 8.39 32.03 5.77
C VAL A 751 9.41 32.62 6.76
N THR A 752 10.29 33.51 6.29
CA THR A 752 11.44 33.99 7.07
C THR A 752 11.18 35.29 7.84
N THR A 753 10.29 36.16 7.35
CA THR A 753 10.08 37.52 7.90
C THR A 753 9.60 37.52 9.35
N SER A 754 8.74 36.57 9.74
CA SER A 754 8.29 36.41 11.12
C SER A 754 8.43 34.97 11.59
N ARG A 755 8.67 34.77 12.89
CA ARG A 755 8.59 33.45 13.53
C ARG A 755 7.17 33.10 13.96
N LEU A 756 6.39 34.10 14.35
CA LEU A 756 4.97 33.96 14.66
C LEU A 756 4.15 34.49 13.48
N THR A 757 3.38 33.62 12.84
CA THR A 757 2.56 33.95 11.67
C THR A 757 1.09 33.64 11.91
N MET A 758 0.21 34.30 11.16
CA MET A 758 -1.22 33.98 11.09
C MET A 758 -1.57 33.57 9.64
N PRO A 759 -1.39 32.30 9.27
CA PRO A 759 -1.68 31.84 7.91
C PRO A 759 -3.16 31.88 7.53
N LEU A 760 -4.07 31.85 8.49
CA LEU A 760 -5.51 31.80 8.26
C LEU A 760 -6.25 32.63 9.31
N LEU A 761 -7.21 33.43 8.87
CA LEU A 761 -8.26 34.04 9.68
C LEU A 761 -9.46 34.28 8.78
N GLN A 762 -10.36 33.30 8.68
CA GLN A 762 -11.41 33.25 7.67
C GLN A 762 -12.78 33.06 8.33
N LEU A 763 -13.71 33.99 8.06
CA LEU A 763 -15.14 33.79 8.30
C LEU A 763 -15.75 33.08 7.09
N THR A 764 -16.52 32.02 7.32
CA THR A 764 -17.17 31.22 6.27
C THR A 764 -18.62 30.98 6.60
N HIS A 765 -19.47 31.05 5.59
CA HIS A 765 -20.87 30.65 5.63
C HIS A 765 -21.15 29.65 4.49
N ALA A 766 -21.80 28.51 4.78
CA ALA A 766 -22.20 27.53 3.78
C ALA A 766 -23.69 27.18 3.87
N SER A 767 -24.35 27.02 2.72
CA SER A 767 -25.78 26.71 2.64
C SER A 767 -26.07 25.61 1.64
N ASP A 768 -27.03 24.76 1.97
CA ASP A 768 -27.70 23.84 1.03
C ASP A 768 -28.87 24.58 0.39
N LEU A 769 -28.87 24.70 -0.93
CA LEU A 769 -29.92 25.36 -1.71
C LEU A 769 -30.98 24.37 -2.23
N GLY A 770 -30.84 23.08 -1.92
CA GLY A 770 -31.71 22.00 -2.39
C GLY A 770 -31.32 21.46 -3.76
N GLY A 771 -31.83 20.27 -4.11
CA GLY A 771 -31.59 19.64 -5.43
C GLY A 771 -30.13 19.25 -5.71
N GLY A 772 -29.26 19.24 -4.70
CA GLY A 772 -27.81 19.06 -4.86
C GLY A 772 -27.05 20.34 -5.20
N HIS A 773 -27.66 21.52 -5.06
CA HIS A 773 -26.99 22.81 -5.16
C HIS A 773 -26.50 23.30 -3.79
N TYR A 774 -25.25 23.72 -3.72
CA TYR A 774 -24.62 24.23 -2.53
C TYR A 774 -23.98 25.59 -2.82
N ALA A 775 -23.95 26.47 -1.82
CA ALA A 775 -23.30 27.76 -1.89
C ALA A 775 -22.43 28.03 -0.66
N SER A 776 -21.33 28.74 -0.84
CA SER A 776 -20.44 29.17 0.24
C SER A 776 -19.99 30.61 -0.01
N ALA A 777 -19.87 31.40 1.06
CA ALA A 777 -19.29 32.73 1.05
C ALA A 777 -18.24 32.84 2.16
N TYR A 778 -17.12 33.50 1.88
CA TYR A 778 -16.01 33.60 2.82
C TYR A 778 -15.26 34.93 2.69
N ALA A 779 -14.70 35.38 3.81
CA ALA A 779 -13.95 36.63 3.90
C ALA A 779 -12.84 36.54 4.96
N GLY A 780 -11.75 37.28 4.75
CA GLY A 780 -10.66 37.44 5.71
C GLY A 780 -9.29 37.09 5.12
N MET A 781 -8.41 36.52 5.94
CA MET A 781 -7.10 36.04 5.54
C MET A 781 -7.21 34.57 5.13
N LEU A 782 -7.33 34.34 3.83
CA LEU A 782 -7.72 33.04 3.25
C LEU A 782 -6.54 32.06 3.19
N GLU A 783 -5.33 32.57 2.97
CA GLU A 783 -4.08 31.80 3.02
C GLU A 783 -2.90 32.69 3.45
N SER A 784 -1.70 32.11 3.59
CA SER A 784 -0.50 32.86 4.00
C SER A 784 -0.21 34.08 3.13
N MET A 785 -0.46 33.97 1.82
CA MET A 785 -0.11 34.99 0.83
C MET A 785 -1.26 35.93 0.43
N TYR A 786 -2.52 35.55 0.67
CA TYR A 786 -3.69 36.30 0.20
C TYR A 786 -4.80 36.39 1.25
N GLY A 787 -5.37 37.58 1.38
CA GLY A 787 -6.63 37.82 2.06
C GLY A 787 -7.62 38.49 1.10
N GLY A 788 -8.91 38.40 1.38
CA GLY A 788 -9.95 38.93 0.51
C GLY A 788 -11.33 38.36 0.81
N VAL A 789 -12.20 38.42 -0.19
CA VAL A 789 -13.57 37.91 -0.15
C VAL A 789 -13.82 37.00 -1.36
N GLY A 790 -14.66 35.99 -1.18
CA GLY A 790 -15.02 35.10 -2.27
C GLY A 790 -16.31 34.32 -2.01
N ALA A 791 -16.81 33.71 -3.07
CA ALA A 791 -17.97 32.84 -3.04
C ALA A 791 -17.74 31.62 -3.93
N GLU A 792 -18.45 30.53 -3.62
CA GLU A 792 -18.44 29.29 -4.38
C GLU A 792 -19.87 28.77 -4.52
N TRP A 793 -20.20 28.26 -5.71
CA TRP A 793 -21.39 27.49 -5.97
C TRP A 793 -20.99 26.10 -6.47
N LEU A 794 -21.70 25.05 -6.04
CA LEU A 794 -21.47 23.68 -6.46
C LEU A 794 -22.79 22.98 -6.76
N TYR A 795 -22.89 22.35 -7.92
CA TYR A 795 -23.92 21.36 -8.23
C TYR A 795 -23.33 19.95 -8.12
N ARG A 796 -23.82 19.19 -7.14
CA ARG A 796 -23.44 17.79 -6.87
C ARG A 796 -24.66 16.95 -6.48
N PRO A 797 -25.30 16.29 -7.46
CA PRO A 797 -26.39 15.37 -7.19
C PRO A 797 -25.92 14.17 -6.35
N TRP A 798 -26.86 13.53 -5.66
CA TRP A 798 -26.59 12.38 -4.80
C TRP A 798 -26.02 11.22 -5.62
N GLN A 799 -24.86 10.69 -5.18
CA GLN A 799 -24.15 9.58 -5.83
C GLN A 799 -23.84 9.81 -7.33
N SER A 800 -23.81 11.06 -7.78
CA SER A 800 -23.43 11.40 -9.14
C SER A 800 -21.92 11.28 -9.33
N ARG A 801 -21.52 10.74 -10.48
CA ARG A 801 -20.13 10.74 -10.96
C ARG A 801 -19.68 12.09 -11.51
N LEU A 802 -20.59 13.04 -11.68
CA LEU A 802 -20.33 14.37 -12.19
C LEU A 802 -20.73 15.43 -11.17
N ALA A 803 -19.88 16.44 -11.01
CA ALA A 803 -20.18 17.67 -10.28
C ALA A 803 -19.59 18.88 -11.00
N VAL A 804 -20.24 20.04 -10.87
CA VAL A 804 -19.78 21.29 -11.47
C VAL A 804 -19.75 22.37 -10.41
N GLY A 805 -18.61 23.03 -10.26
CA GLY A 805 -18.42 24.12 -9.31
C GLY A 805 -17.97 25.40 -9.99
N VAL A 806 -18.34 26.56 -9.42
CA VAL A 806 -17.86 27.88 -9.83
C VAL A 806 -17.40 28.62 -8.59
N ASP A 807 -16.16 29.13 -8.59
CA ASP A 807 -15.65 30.03 -7.56
C ASP A 807 -15.28 31.40 -8.14
N VAL A 808 -15.52 32.45 -7.35
CA VAL A 808 -15.18 33.84 -7.67
C VAL A 808 -14.60 34.52 -6.43
N ASN A 809 -13.48 35.23 -6.61
CA ASN A 809 -12.71 35.79 -5.51
C ASN A 809 -12.14 37.16 -5.91
N HIS A 810 -12.12 38.08 -4.94
CA HIS A 810 -11.33 39.30 -5.00
C HIS A 810 -10.32 39.26 -3.84
N VAL A 811 -9.03 39.20 -4.17
CA VAL A 811 -7.97 39.01 -3.17
C VAL A 811 -6.85 40.04 -3.31
N ARG A 812 -6.23 40.35 -2.18
CA ARG A 812 -5.07 41.23 -2.07
C ARG A 812 -3.93 40.48 -1.39
N GLN A 813 -2.72 40.70 -1.90
CA GLN A 813 -1.52 40.05 -1.39
C GLN A 813 -1.21 40.55 0.03
N ARG A 814 -0.88 39.64 0.95
CA ARG A 814 -0.65 39.93 2.38
C ARG A 814 0.76 40.49 2.62
N ASP A 815 0.98 41.17 3.74
CA ASP A 815 2.33 41.49 4.18
C ASP A 815 3.13 40.21 4.51
N PHE A 816 4.45 40.23 4.33
CA PHE A 816 5.32 39.07 4.57
C PHE A 816 5.32 38.60 6.03
N ARG A 817 4.99 39.48 7.00
CA ARG A 817 4.80 39.09 8.40
C ARG A 817 3.54 38.25 8.63
N GLN A 818 2.63 38.18 7.65
CA GLN A 818 1.34 37.50 7.75
C GLN A 818 0.48 38.04 8.90
N ASN A 819 0.51 39.36 9.15
CA ASN A 819 -0.35 40.04 10.11
C ASN A 819 -1.68 40.44 9.44
N LEU A 820 -2.31 41.55 9.85
CA LEU A 820 -3.54 42.06 9.24
C LEU A 820 -3.29 43.00 8.03
N ASP A 821 -2.03 43.28 7.71
CA ASP A 821 -1.65 44.24 6.66
C ASP A 821 -1.57 43.58 5.28
N PHE A 822 -1.64 44.42 4.25
CA PHE A 822 -1.62 44.03 2.84
C PHE A 822 -0.56 44.81 2.05
N ARG A 823 -0.07 44.17 1.00
CA ARG A 823 0.74 44.77 -0.07
C ARG A 823 -0.17 45.36 -1.14
N ASP A 824 0.37 46.12 -2.09
CA ASP A 824 -0.44 46.85 -3.08
C ASP A 824 -1.08 45.98 -4.15
N TYR A 825 -0.58 44.77 -4.38
CA TYR A 825 -1.10 43.88 -5.42
C TYR A 825 -2.47 43.29 -5.04
N SER A 826 -3.47 43.48 -5.90
CA SER A 826 -4.81 42.88 -5.79
C SER A 826 -5.26 42.30 -7.13
N VAL A 827 -6.06 41.23 -7.10
CA VAL A 827 -6.49 40.51 -8.29
C VAL A 827 -7.87 39.87 -8.10
N ASN A 828 -8.65 39.81 -9.18
CA ASN A 828 -9.85 38.97 -9.26
C ASN A 828 -9.45 37.59 -9.82
N THR A 829 -9.82 36.51 -9.14
CA THR A 829 -9.52 35.12 -9.55
C THR A 829 -10.75 34.25 -9.36
N GLY A 830 -10.94 33.26 -10.22
CA GLY A 830 -12.13 32.42 -10.19
C GLY A 830 -12.12 31.37 -11.29
N HIS A 831 -12.78 30.25 -11.04
CA HIS A 831 -12.75 29.09 -11.94
C HIS A 831 -14.11 28.41 -12.02
N ALA A 832 -14.48 27.97 -13.22
CA ALA A 832 -15.46 26.92 -13.42
C ALA A 832 -14.73 25.57 -13.43
N THR A 833 -15.16 24.62 -12.62
CA THR A 833 -14.53 23.31 -12.46
C THR A 833 -15.53 22.18 -12.73
N LEU A 834 -15.19 21.30 -13.66
CA LEU A 834 -15.85 20.01 -13.87
C LEU A 834 -15.11 18.93 -13.08
N TYR A 835 -15.82 18.23 -12.21
CA TYR A 835 -15.34 17.06 -11.49
C TYR A 835 -16.00 15.82 -12.09
N TRP A 836 -15.19 14.86 -12.55
CA TRP A 836 -15.68 13.67 -13.22
C TRP A 836 -15.00 12.40 -12.70
N ASP A 837 -15.78 11.52 -12.10
CA ASP A 837 -15.44 10.12 -11.89
C ASP A 837 -15.75 9.33 -13.18
N THR A 838 -14.69 8.91 -13.88
CA THR A 838 -14.84 8.22 -15.16
C THR A 838 -15.50 6.84 -15.02
N GLY A 839 -15.48 6.25 -13.82
CA GLY A 839 -15.86 4.86 -13.58
C GLY A 839 -14.92 3.83 -14.21
N TRP A 840 -13.85 4.28 -14.89
CA TRP A 840 -12.85 3.43 -15.50
C TRP A 840 -11.62 3.38 -14.60
N ASN A 841 -11.31 2.19 -14.07
CA ASN A 841 -10.20 1.97 -13.15
C ASN A 841 -10.14 3.05 -12.05
N ASP A 842 -11.30 3.43 -11.49
CA ASP A 842 -11.51 4.52 -10.52
C ASP A 842 -10.67 5.80 -10.75
N VAL A 843 -10.42 6.16 -12.01
CA VAL A 843 -9.76 7.41 -12.43
C VAL A 843 -10.73 8.58 -12.32
N GLN A 844 -10.26 9.67 -11.72
CA GLN A 844 -10.96 10.94 -11.59
C GLN A 844 -10.26 12.04 -12.39
N LEU A 845 -11.06 12.91 -13.00
CA LEU A 845 -10.63 14.07 -13.78
C LEU A 845 -11.23 15.33 -13.20
N ASN A 846 -10.40 16.34 -12.94
CA ASN A 846 -10.83 17.68 -12.58
C ASN A 846 -10.34 18.64 -13.67
N LEU A 847 -11.26 19.28 -14.38
CA LEU A 847 -10.95 20.29 -15.39
C LEU A 847 -11.41 21.65 -14.87
N SER A 848 -10.47 22.53 -14.58
CA SER A 848 -10.75 23.89 -14.10
C SER A 848 -10.37 24.91 -15.17
N ALA A 849 -11.24 25.86 -15.49
CA ALA A 849 -10.96 26.94 -16.43
C ALA A 849 -11.35 28.30 -15.82
N GLY A 850 -10.48 29.29 -15.96
CA GLY A 850 -10.70 30.59 -15.35
C GLY A 850 -9.46 31.47 -15.27
N ARG A 851 -9.51 32.45 -14.36
CA ARG A 851 -8.43 33.43 -14.13
C ARG A 851 -7.64 33.09 -12.87
N TYR A 852 -6.33 33.06 -12.99
CA TYR A 852 -5.36 32.71 -11.95
C TYR A 852 -4.83 33.96 -11.22
N LEU A 853 -4.02 33.74 -10.18
CA LEU A 853 -3.55 34.81 -9.28
C LEU A 853 -2.65 35.84 -9.96
N ALA A 854 -1.88 35.46 -10.98
CA ALA A 854 -1.04 36.41 -11.74
C ALA A 854 -1.86 37.21 -12.77
N GLY A 855 -3.18 37.02 -12.83
CA GLY A 855 -4.10 37.69 -13.75
C GLY A 855 -4.29 36.97 -15.08
N ASP A 856 -3.50 35.91 -15.32
CA ASP A 856 -3.55 35.07 -16.52
C ASP A 856 -4.81 34.20 -16.57
N VAL A 857 -5.24 33.86 -17.79
CA VAL A 857 -6.44 33.07 -18.05
C VAL A 857 -6.06 31.75 -18.71
N GLY A 858 -6.66 30.65 -18.24
CA GLY A 858 -6.37 29.34 -18.82
C GLY A 858 -7.10 28.19 -18.15
N ALA A 859 -6.54 26.99 -18.29
CA ALA A 859 -7.14 25.77 -17.78
C ALA A 859 -6.12 24.85 -17.10
N THR A 860 -6.55 24.22 -16.01
CA THR A 860 -5.84 23.14 -15.31
C THR A 860 -6.58 21.84 -15.53
N LEU A 861 -5.87 20.82 -16.01
CA LEU A 861 -6.33 19.43 -15.99
C LEU A 861 -5.60 18.69 -14.87
N ASP A 862 -6.35 18.11 -13.95
CA ASP A 862 -5.87 17.22 -12.89
C ASP A 862 -6.47 15.82 -13.09
N VAL A 863 -5.59 14.81 -13.17
CA VAL A 863 -5.94 13.40 -13.40
C VAL A 863 -5.38 12.57 -12.27
N LYS A 864 -6.23 11.80 -11.60
CA LYS A 864 -5.81 10.96 -10.47
C LYS A 864 -6.47 9.59 -10.45
N ARG A 865 -5.69 8.56 -10.11
CA ARG A 865 -6.16 7.24 -9.71
C ARG A 865 -6.37 7.25 -8.21
N VAL A 866 -7.56 6.86 -7.75
CA VAL A 866 -7.83 6.66 -6.30
C VAL A 866 -8.09 5.18 -6.04
N PHE A 867 -7.39 4.60 -5.06
CA PHE A 867 -7.49 3.20 -4.67
C PHE A 867 -8.54 3.00 -3.57
N PRO A 868 -9.10 1.80 -3.36
CA PRO A 868 -10.15 1.55 -2.36
C PRO A 868 -9.80 1.95 -0.91
N ASN A 869 -8.52 2.05 -0.56
CA ASN A 869 -8.06 2.55 0.74
C ASN A 869 -7.92 4.10 0.79
N GLY A 870 -8.39 4.79 -0.25
CA GLY A 870 -8.35 6.24 -0.48
C GLY A 870 -6.99 6.84 -0.75
N VAL A 871 -5.94 6.04 -0.88
CA VAL A 871 -4.68 6.53 -1.42
C VAL A 871 -4.90 6.97 -2.87
N ALA A 872 -4.36 8.12 -3.24
CA ALA A 872 -4.46 8.65 -4.59
C ALA A 872 -3.07 8.92 -5.18
N MET A 873 -2.92 8.64 -6.48
CA MET A 873 -1.78 9.04 -7.30
C MET A 873 -2.30 9.93 -8.41
N GLY A 874 -1.78 11.15 -8.56
CA GLY A 874 -2.27 12.10 -9.54
C GLY A 874 -1.19 12.91 -10.22
N ALA A 875 -1.57 13.54 -11.32
CA ALA A 875 -0.77 14.46 -12.08
C ALA A 875 -1.65 15.59 -12.60
N TRP A 876 -1.12 16.80 -12.64
CA TRP A 876 -1.83 17.94 -13.19
C TRP A 876 -0.94 18.77 -14.12
N ALA A 877 -1.58 19.48 -15.02
CA ALA A 877 -0.95 20.43 -15.92
C ALA A 877 -1.86 21.66 -16.11
N THR A 878 -1.28 22.85 -16.04
CA THR A 878 -1.99 24.12 -16.19
C THR A 878 -1.43 24.90 -17.36
N LYS A 879 -2.27 25.16 -18.37
CA LYS A 879 -1.90 25.98 -19.53
C LYS A 879 -2.71 27.28 -19.53
N THR A 880 -2.00 28.41 -19.60
CA THR A 880 -2.58 29.76 -19.64
C THR A 880 -2.10 30.53 -20.88
N ASP A 881 -2.62 31.74 -21.03
CA ASP A 881 -2.31 32.70 -22.10
C ASP A 881 -0.91 33.36 -21.98
N VAL A 882 -0.17 33.06 -20.91
CA VAL A 882 1.22 33.51 -20.71
C VAL A 882 2.16 32.89 -21.75
N SER A 883 3.04 33.72 -22.33
CA SER A 883 4.05 33.28 -23.31
C SER A 883 5.18 32.46 -22.64
N LYS A 884 5.92 31.67 -23.43
CA LYS A 884 7.04 30.85 -22.90
C LYS A 884 8.14 31.72 -22.27
N GLU A 885 8.39 32.88 -22.87
CA GLU A 885 9.40 33.84 -22.44
C GLU A 885 9.01 34.50 -21.10
N GLN A 886 7.72 34.80 -20.92
CA GLN A 886 7.18 35.39 -19.69
C GLN A 886 7.07 34.39 -18.53
N PHE A 887 6.84 33.10 -18.84
CA PHE A 887 6.75 32.04 -17.84
C PHE A 887 8.14 31.65 -17.26
N GLY A 888 9.21 31.86 -18.05
CA GLY A 888 10.59 31.52 -17.72
C GLY A 888 10.96 30.09 -18.08
N GLU A 889 11.81 29.42 -17.28
CA GLU A 889 12.09 27.98 -17.47
C GLU A 889 10.80 27.16 -17.20
N GLY A 890 10.30 26.52 -18.26
CA GLY A 890 8.98 25.88 -18.35
C GLY A 890 8.02 26.64 -19.28
N SER A 891 7.21 25.94 -20.08
CA SER A 891 6.17 26.59 -20.92
C SER A 891 4.75 26.57 -20.33
N PHE A 892 4.59 25.87 -19.21
CA PHE A 892 3.33 25.68 -18.47
C PHE A 892 3.63 25.01 -17.11
N ASP A 893 2.73 25.16 -16.14
CA ASP A 893 2.88 24.62 -14.78
C ASP A 893 2.44 23.15 -14.73
N LYS A 894 3.17 22.28 -14.02
CA LYS A 894 2.89 20.84 -13.97
C LYS A 894 3.42 20.17 -12.71
N GLY A 895 2.79 19.09 -12.29
CA GLY A 895 3.27 18.31 -11.15
C GLY A 895 2.64 16.93 -11.07
N ILE A 896 3.27 16.07 -10.26
CA ILE A 896 2.73 14.78 -9.84
C ILE A 896 2.61 14.76 -8.32
N TYR A 897 1.68 13.97 -7.78
CA TYR A 897 1.48 13.90 -6.35
C TYR A 897 0.93 12.55 -5.89
N VAL A 898 1.17 12.24 -4.63
CA VAL A 898 0.57 11.11 -3.91
C VAL A 898 -0.11 11.66 -2.65
N THR A 899 -1.37 11.27 -2.45
CA THR A 899 -2.15 11.60 -1.26
C THR A 899 -2.41 10.33 -0.48
N ILE A 900 -2.00 10.30 0.79
CA ILE A 900 -2.14 9.14 1.68
C ILE A 900 -3.02 9.56 2.87
N PRO A 901 -4.22 8.99 3.03
CA PRO A 901 -5.06 9.23 4.20
C PRO A 901 -4.33 8.87 5.50
N PHE A 902 -4.42 9.72 6.53
CA PHE A 902 -3.89 9.33 7.85
C PHE A 902 -4.61 8.11 8.41
N ASP A 903 -5.85 7.90 7.98
CA ASP A 903 -6.64 6.73 8.32
C ASP A 903 -6.10 5.40 7.76
N VAL A 904 -5.10 5.40 6.88
CA VAL A 904 -4.39 4.15 6.49
C VAL A 904 -3.00 4.04 7.13
N MET A 905 -2.51 5.11 7.77
CA MET A 905 -1.16 5.19 8.33
C MET A 905 -1.12 5.10 9.87
N LEU A 906 -2.17 5.57 10.53
CA LEU A 906 -2.22 5.74 11.98
C LEU A 906 -3.10 4.68 12.65
N PRO A 907 -2.72 4.23 13.86
CA PRO A 907 -3.43 3.21 14.62
C PRO A 907 -4.69 3.73 15.33
N LYS A 908 -5.05 5.00 15.12
CA LYS A 908 -6.31 5.62 15.52
C LYS A 908 -7.01 6.13 14.28
N SER A 909 -8.33 6.00 14.21
CA SER A 909 -9.08 6.59 13.10
C SER A 909 -9.01 8.11 13.13
N THR A 910 -8.29 8.67 12.16
CA THR A 910 -7.84 10.06 12.16
C THR A 910 -8.17 10.73 10.82
N PRO A 911 -8.88 11.87 10.83
CA PRO A 911 -9.15 12.62 9.62
C PRO A 911 -7.88 13.25 9.03
N GLY A 912 -7.91 13.51 7.72
CA GLY A 912 -6.83 14.20 7.01
C GLY A 912 -5.94 13.28 6.18
N THR A 913 -5.00 13.88 5.46
CA THR A 913 -4.16 13.22 4.46
C THR A 913 -2.74 13.78 4.50
N ALA A 914 -1.74 12.91 4.37
CA ALA A 914 -0.40 13.30 3.95
C ALA A 914 -0.39 13.55 2.43
N ASN A 915 0.18 14.68 2.01
CA ASN A 915 0.34 15.01 0.59
C ASN A 915 1.81 15.11 0.26
N ILE A 916 2.25 14.32 -0.72
CA ILE A 916 3.60 14.38 -1.27
C ILE A 916 3.46 14.87 -2.69
N THR A 917 3.93 16.09 -2.95
CA THR A 917 3.82 16.75 -4.26
C THR A 917 5.21 17.01 -4.81
N TRP A 918 5.38 16.69 -6.09
CA TRP A 918 6.57 17.03 -6.87
C TRP A 918 6.16 17.97 -7.99
N ASN A 919 6.60 19.23 -7.90
CA ASN A 919 6.56 20.22 -8.97
C ASN A 919 8.02 20.59 -9.28
N PRO A 920 8.48 20.48 -10.56
CA PRO A 920 9.85 20.82 -10.95
C PRO A 920 10.30 22.21 -10.49
N LEU A 921 9.44 23.23 -10.60
CA LEU A 921 9.67 24.62 -10.23
C LEU A 921 8.35 25.29 -9.83
N THR A 922 8.27 25.84 -8.63
CA THR A 922 7.13 26.70 -8.24
C THR A 922 7.17 27.99 -9.05
N ARG A 923 6.14 28.24 -9.87
CA ARG A 923 6.03 29.40 -10.77
C ARG A 923 4.79 30.24 -10.43
N ASP A 924 4.74 31.44 -10.99
CA ASP A 924 3.67 32.42 -10.75
C ASP A 924 2.49 32.24 -11.71
N GLY A 925 2.73 31.86 -12.97
CA GLY A 925 1.67 31.61 -13.97
C GLY A 925 0.89 30.33 -13.66
N GLY A 926 -0.43 30.35 -13.86
CA GLY A 926 -1.30 29.22 -13.56
C GLY A 926 -1.52 28.94 -12.07
N ALA A 927 -1.09 29.85 -11.18
CA ALA A 927 -1.24 29.69 -9.73
C ALA A 927 -2.67 29.98 -9.26
N ARG A 928 -3.32 29.01 -8.59
CA ARG A 928 -4.67 29.15 -8.03
C ARG A 928 -4.64 29.65 -6.59
N LEU A 929 -5.70 30.32 -6.15
CA LEU A 929 -5.93 30.64 -4.74
C LEU A 929 -6.18 29.36 -3.94
N ASN A 930 -5.47 29.18 -2.82
CA ASN A 930 -5.79 28.08 -1.90
C ASN A 930 -6.92 28.51 -0.97
N ARG A 931 -7.94 27.67 -0.82
CA ARG A 931 -9.11 27.92 0.02
C ARG A 931 -9.17 26.85 1.11
N ARG A 932 -9.35 27.25 2.38
CA ARG A 932 -9.38 26.31 3.51
C ARG A 932 -10.53 25.32 3.40
N PHE A 933 -11.69 25.80 2.97
CA PHE A 933 -12.91 25.02 2.80
C PHE A 933 -13.37 25.18 1.36
N THR A 934 -13.63 24.07 0.68
CA THR A 934 -14.25 24.03 -0.64
C THR A 934 -15.55 23.24 -0.55
N LEU A 935 -16.56 23.61 -1.31
CA LEU A 935 -17.84 22.88 -1.32
C LEU A 935 -17.67 21.44 -1.78
N ILE A 936 -16.70 21.15 -2.67
CA ILE A 936 -16.47 19.78 -3.14
C ILE A 936 -15.95 18.88 -2.00
N ASP A 937 -15.15 19.43 -1.08
CA ASP A 937 -14.70 18.72 0.12
C ASP A 937 -15.80 18.61 1.17
N LEU A 938 -16.51 19.72 1.45
CA LEU A 938 -17.62 19.75 2.43
C LEU A 938 -18.80 18.87 2.03
N THR A 939 -18.89 18.44 0.77
CA THR A 939 -19.97 17.56 0.28
C THR A 939 -19.47 16.16 -0.06
N ARG A 940 -18.27 15.76 0.41
CA ARG A 940 -17.62 14.49 0.06
C ARG A 940 -18.50 13.27 0.31
N GLN A 941 -19.36 13.29 1.33
CA GLN A 941 -20.28 12.17 1.59
C GLN A 941 -21.27 11.88 0.46
N ARG A 942 -21.50 12.85 -0.46
CA ARG A 942 -22.37 12.66 -1.63
C ARG A 942 -21.67 11.90 -2.76
N ASP A 943 -20.36 11.70 -2.66
CA ASP A 943 -19.60 10.89 -3.60
C ASP A 943 -20.12 9.44 -3.61
N PRO A 944 -20.31 8.81 -4.78
CA PRO A 944 -20.66 7.39 -4.84
C PRO A 944 -19.64 6.47 -4.15
N ARG A 945 -18.41 6.93 -3.91
CA ARG A 945 -17.35 6.17 -3.22
C ARG A 945 -17.36 6.33 -1.71
N ALA A 946 -18.09 7.31 -1.15
CA ALA A 946 -18.00 7.67 0.27
C ALA A 946 -18.22 6.50 1.24
N LEU A 947 -19.10 5.56 0.90
CA LEU A 947 -19.39 4.35 1.69
C LEU A 947 -18.59 3.12 1.26
N ASN A 948 -17.84 3.21 0.16
CA ASN A 948 -17.11 2.10 -0.44
C ASN A 948 -15.61 2.14 -0.15
N TRP A 949 -15.09 3.22 0.45
CA TRP A 949 -13.73 3.25 0.95
C TRP A 949 -13.54 2.20 2.04
N ARG A 950 -12.50 1.39 1.90
CA ARG A 950 -12.18 0.31 2.83
C ARG A 950 -10.67 0.19 3.06
N PRO A 951 -10.22 -0.07 4.30
CA PRO A 951 -8.81 -0.34 4.54
C PRO A 951 -8.35 -1.54 3.71
N ALA A 952 -7.08 -1.53 3.32
CA ALA A 952 -6.46 -2.60 2.55
C ALA A 952 -6.16 -3.85 3.39
N ARG A 953 -6.99 -4.16 4.40
CA ARG A 953 -6.77 -5.24 5.38
C ARG A 953 -6.25 -6.48 4.65
N PRO A 954 -5.11 -7.07 5.06
CA PRO A 954 -4.73 -8.39 4.58
C PRO A 954 -5.92 -9.29 4.92
N SER A 955 -6.58 -9.80 3.88
CA SER A 955 -7.90 -10.45 3.92
C SER A 955 -8.15 -11.17 5.24
N ALA A 956 -8.77 -10.47 6.19
CA ALA A 956 -9.24 -11.06 7.43
C ALA A 956 -10.51 -11.79 7.05
N LEU A 957 -10.37 -13.03 6.56
CA LEU A 957 -11.46 -14.00 6.29
C LEU A 957 -12.80 -13.30 6.07
N GLU A 958 -12.92 -12.50 5.00
CA GLU A 958 -14.21 -11.90 4.69
C GLU A 958 -15.15 -13.07 4.38
N SER A 959 -16.28 -13.09 5.06
CA SER A 959 -17.33 -14.10 4.99
C SER A 959 -17.50 -14.74 3.59
N ALA A 960 -17.76 -16.05 3.58
CA ALA A 960 -17.96 -16.96 2.44
C ALA A 960 -18.93 -16.51 1.31
N ALA A 961 -19.43 -15.28 1.35
CA ALA A 961 -20.34 -14.70 0.36
C ALA A 961 -19.68 -14.28 -0.97
N ASN A 962 -18.35 -14.15 -1.05
CA ASN A 962 -17.62 -13.89 -2.31
C ASN A 962 -16.46 -14.87 -2.46
N THR A 963 -16.81 -16.13 -2.74
CA THR A 963 -15.96 -17.24 -3.21
C THR A 963 -14.43 -17.14 -2.97
N SER A 964 -13.96 -17.95 -2.01
CA SER A 964 -12.57 -18.43 -1.83
C SER A 964 -11.56 -17.46 -1.19
N TYR A 965 -11.31 -17.62 0.11
CA TYR A 965 -10.10 -17.08 0.77
C TYR A 965 -9.08 -18.20 1.01
N VAL A 966 -7.83 -17.88 0.75
CA VAL A 966 -6.66 -18.74 0.90
C VAL A 966 -6.38 -18.99 2.38
N LEU A 967 -6.41 -20.25 2.83
CA LEU A 967 -5.63 -20.66 4.00
C LEU A 967 -4.16 -20.48 3.63
N THR A 968 -3.59 -19.36 4.05
CA THR A 968 -2.13 -19.28 4.14
C THR A 968 -1.80 -20.00 5.44
N GLU A 969 -1.01 -21.07 5.37
CA GLU A 969 -0.40 -21.64 6.57
C GLU A 969 0.18 -20.49 7.41
N PRO A 970 0.04 -20.50 8.74
CA PRO A 970 0.88 -19.64 9.56
C PRO A 970 2.32 -20.01 9.22
N ARG A 971 3.03 -19.12 8.51
CA ARG A 971 4.48 -19.15 8.55
C ARG A 971 4.81 -19.07 10.03
N LEU A 972 5.31 -20.18 10.54
CA LEU A 972 5.97 -20.28 11.84
C LEU A 972 6.79 -19.00 12.02
N ASN A 973 6.31 -18.14 12.91
CA ASN A 973 7.20 -17.25 13.63
C ASN A 973 8.28 -18.17 14.20
N ALA A 974 9.54 -17.85 13.95
CA ALA A 974 10.70 -18.59 14.44
C ALA A 974 10.85 -18.53 15.99
N PHE A 975 9.75 -18.35 16.73
CA PHE A 975 9.75 -18.08 18.16
C PHE A 975 8.65 -18.81 18.97
N GLU A 976 8.03 -19.85 18.43
CA GLU A 976 7.21 -20.77 19.25
C GLU A 976 7.67 -22.22 19.10
N THR A 977 8.85 -22.48 19.63
CA THR A 977 9.19 -23.79 20.20
C THR A 977 10.27 -23.53 21.23
N LEU A 978 9.87 -23.52 22.51
CA LEU A 978 10.66 -23.97 23.67
C LEU A 978 9.97 -23.51 24.98
N GLY A 979 9.07 -24.34 25.49
CA GLY A 979 8.95 -24.54 26.94
C GLY A 979 9.67 -25.85 27.27
N SER A 980 10.58 -25.93 28.24
CA SER A 980 10.25 -25.80 29.66
C SER A 980 11.54 -25.65 30.52
N THR A 981 11.44 -24.79 31.56
CA THR A 981 12.08 -24.81 32.91
C THR A 981 13.47 -25.47 33.06
N THR A 982 14.55 -24.82 33.51
CA THR A 982 14.76 -24.09 34.78
C THR A 982 16.15 -23.40 34.79
N THR A 983 16.35 -22.46 35.73
CA THR A 983 17.62 -21.94 36.31
C THR A 983 18.27 -20.64 35.76
N THR A 984 17.98 -19.55 36.52
CA THR A 984 18.88 -18.51 37.09
C THR A 984 19.70 -17.56 36.20
N LEU A 985 19.20 -16.32 36.14
CA LEU A 985 19.80 -14.95 36.10
C LEU A 985 21.16 -14.63 35.45
N GLY A 986 22.12 -15.55 35.36
CA GLY A 986 23.35 -15.35 34.58
C GLY A 986 23.19 -15.69 33.10
N ARG A 987 22.11 -16.41 32.75
CA ARG A 987 21.84 -16.90 31.39
C ARG A 987 21.07 -15.95 30.47
N GLN A 988 20.32 -14.96 30.98
CA GLN A 988 19.47 -14.14 30.11
C GLN A 988 20.21 -13.08 29.26
N ILE A 989 21.48 -12.78 29.56
CA ILE A 989 22.36 -12.03 28.64
C ILE A 989 23.06 -12.99 27.65
N ALA A 990 23.17 -14.27 28.00
CA ALA A 990 23.86 -15.32 27.23
C ALA A 990 22.94 -16.12 26.29
N ASP A 991 21.61 -16.11 26.49
CA ASP A 991 20.62 -16.89 25.74
C ASP A 991 19.87 -16.09 24.65
N ILE A 992 20.27 -14.85 24.37
CA ILE A 992 20.16 -14.36 22.99
C ILE A 992 20.94 -15.39 22.15
N PRO A 993 20.32 -16.07 21.16
CA PRO A 993 20.98 -17.14 20.42
C PRO A 993 22.39 -16.70 20.07
N ALA A 994 23.42 -17.54 20.26
CA ALA A 994 24.79 -17.15 19.89
C ALA A 994 24.84 -16.63 18.45
N SER A 995 23.97 -17.17 17.57
CA SER A 995 23.72 -16.65 16.24
C SER A 995 23.29 -15.19 16.20
N THR A 996 22.45 -14.69 17.11
CA THR A 996 22.01 -13.29 17.16
C THR A 996 23.13 -12.34 17.61
N TRP A 997 23.95 -12.72 18.59
CA TRP A 997 25.15 -11.95 18.95
C TRP A 997 26.23 -12.04 17.86
N LEU A 998 26.37 -13.19 17.19
CA LEU A 998 27.23 -13.36 16.02
C LEU A 998 26.71 -12.58 14.80
N TRP A 999 25.39 -12.44 14.62
CA TRP A 999 24.78 -11.64 13.56
C TRP A 999 24.91 -10.16 13.86
N ALA A 1000 24.70 -9.73 15.11
CA ALA A 1000 24.91 -8.35 15.54
C ALA A 1000 26.40 -7.97 15.42
N GLY A 1001 27.29 -8.80 15.96
CA GLY A 1001 28.74 -8.63 15.82
C GLY A 1001 29.19 -8.69 14.36
N GLY A 1002 28.64 -9.62 13.58
CA GLY A 1002 28.90 -9.77 12.14
C GLY A 1002 28.39 -8.59 11.33
N ALA A 1003 27.23 -8.02 11.65
CA ALA A 1003 26.68 -6.82 11.01
C ALA A 1003 27.52 -5.58 11.34
N ILE A 1004 27.95 -5.43 12.60
CA ILE A 1004 28.86 -4.35 13.01
C ILE A 1004 30.20 -4.49 12.26
N LEU A 1005 30.79 -5.69 12.24
CA LEU A 1005 32.04 -5.97 11.52
C LEU A 1005 31.90 -5.75 10.01
N ALA A 1006 30.84 -6.23 9.38
CA ALA A 1006 30.58 -6.03 7.95
C ALA A 1006 30.38 -4.53 7.63
N SER A 1007 29.67 -3.80 8.48
CA SER A 1007 29.47 -2.36 8.30
C SER A 1007 30.77 -1.56 8.46
N SER A 1008 31.77 -2.08 9.18
CA SER A 1008 33.08 -1.42 9.31
C SER A 1008 33.83 -1.31 7.98
N LEU A 1009 33.50 -2.15 6.99
CA LEU A 1009 34.01 -2.04 5.62
C LEU A 1009 33.60 -0.71 4.94
N LEU A 1010 32.50 -0.12 5.40
CA LEU A 1010 31.98 1.16 4.92
C LEU A 1010 32.53 2.36 5.68
N ASP A 1011 33.23 2.17 6.81
CA ASP A 1011 33.72 3.27 7.67
C ASP A 1011 34.61 4.25 6.88
N LYS A 1012 35.66 3.75 6.21
CA LYS A 1012 36.59 4.60 5.45
C LYS A 1012 35.96 5.20 4.17
N PRO A 1013 35.22 4.44 3.34
CA PRO A 1013 34.50 5.00 2.20
C PRO A 1013 33.51 6.11 2.60
N ALA A 1014 32.72 5.88 3.66
CA ALA A 1014 31.74 6.83 4.16
C ALA A 1014 32.42 8.07 4.76
N GLU A 1015 33.54 7.92 5.47
CA GLU A 1015 34.29 9.04 6.02
C GLU A 1015 34.90 9.92 4.91
N ARG A 1016 35.51 9.32 3.88
CA ARG A 1016 36.02 10.09 2.72
C ARG A 1016 34.90 10.84 2.01
N TRP A 1017 33.72 10.23 1.93
CA TRP A 1017 32.54 10.89 1.43
C TRP A 1017 32.12 12.05 2.35
N ALA A 1018 32.05 11.83 3.66
CA ALA A 1018 31.65 12.84 4.64
C ALA A 1018 32.59 14.05 4.62
N GLN A 1019 33.91 13.84 4.54
CA GLN A 1019 34.92 14.90 4.40
C GLN A 1019 34.66 15.82 3.20
N LYS A 1020 34.26 15.24 2.05
CA LYS A 1020 33.92 16.00 0.84
C LYS A 1020 32.58 16.72 0.91
N HIS A 1021 31.74 16.37 1.88
CA HIS A 1021 30.36 16.85 2.01
C HIS A 1021 30.10 17.55 3.36
N GLN A 1022 31.13 18.13 3.98
CA GLN A 1022 31.02 18.89 5.24
C GLN A 1022 30.23 20.21 5.09
N THR A 1023 30.18 20.75 3.88
CA THR A 1023 29.49 21.98 3.51
C THR A 1023 28.41 21.72 2.45
N GLY A 1024 27.55 22.70 2.19
CA GLY A 1024 26.46 22.57 1.22
C GLY A 1024 25.30 21.68 1.70
N ASN A 1025 24.53 21.18 0.74
CA ASN A 1025 23.22 20.54 0.95
C ASN A 1025 23.26 19.32 1.87
N MET A 1026 24.33 18.54 1.77
CA MET A 1026 24.47 17.30 2.53
C MET A 1026 24.69 17.56 4.03
N SER A 1027 25.34 18.68 4.37
CA SER A 1027 25.48 19.16 5.75
C SER A 1027 24.17 19.63 6.36
N GLN A 1028 23.26 20.16 5.54
CA GLN A 1028 21.92 20.58 5.97
C GLN A 1028 21.06 19.35 6.28
N LEU A 1029 21.03 18.37 5.38
CA LEU A 1029 20.36 17.09 5.60
C LEU A 1029 20.92 16.39 6.85
N GLY A 1030 22.24 16.43 7.05
CA GLY A 1030 22.86 15.85 8.23
C GLY A 1030 22.45 16.54 9.53
N THR A 1031 22.27 17.86 9.50
CA THR A 1031 21.80 18.65 10.65
C THR A 1031 20.34 18.32 10.98
N ALA A 1032 19.46 18.21 9.97
CA ALA A 1032 18.06 17.82 10.14
C ALA A 1032 17.95 16.40 10.76
N SER A 1033 18.67 15.44 10.18
CA SER A 1033 18.76 14.06 10.68
C SER A 1033 19.24 14.00 12.13
N ASN A 1034 20.14 14.90 12.53
CA ASN A 1034 20.68 14.93 13.90
C ASN A 1034 19.68 15.42 14.94
N ALA A 1035 18.63 16.14 14.55
CA ALA A 1035 17.55 16.59 15.44
C ALA A 1035 16.45 15.51 15.65
N LEU A 1036 16.41 14.46 14.83
CA LEU A 1036 15.38 13.41 14.90
C LEU A 1036 15.22 12.75 16.28
N PRO A 1037 16.28 12.38 17.02
CA PRO A 1037 16.11 11.75 18.33
C PRO A 1037 15.41 12.68 19.33
N MET A 1038 15.67 13.99 19.25
CA MET A 1038 14.98 14.99 20.08
C MET A 1038 13.52 15.15 19.66
N ALA A 1039 13.22 15.15 18.36
CA ALA A 1039 11.85 15.20 17.87
C ALA A 1039 11.04 13.97 18.32
N LEU A 1040 11.64 12.78 18.26
CA LEU A 1040 11.04 11.54 18.77
C LEU A 1040 10.84 11.60 20.28
N ALA A 1041 11.81 12.12 21.04
CA ALA A 1041 11.70 12.24 22.49
C ALA A 1041 10.61 13.24 22.91
N LEU A 1042 10.53 14.40 22.24
CA LEU A 1042 9.47 15.39 22.44
C LEU A 1042 8.10 14.80 22.10
N SER A 1043 7.99 14.06 21.00
CA SER A 1043 6.75 13.39 20.60
C SER A 1043 6.32 12.35 21.62
N ALA A 1044 7.24 11.49 22.09
CA ALA A 1044 6.97 10.54 23.16
C ALA A 1044 6.59 11.25 24.47
N GLY A 1045 7.28 12.33 24.82
CA GLY A 1045 6.95 13.15 26.00
C GLY A 1045 5.54 13.75 25.93
N LEU A 1046 5.14 14.26 24.76
CA LEU A 1046 3.77 14.74 24.53
C LEU A 1046 2.75 13.60 24.65
N LEU A 1047 3.02 12.44 24.04
CA LEU A 1047 2.12 11.27 24.12
C LEU A 1047 1.99 10.74 25.56
N TYR A 1048 3.06 10.79 26.35
CA TYR A 1048 3.07 10.43 27.77
C TYR A 1048 2.11 11.30 28.61
N THR A 1049 1.81 12.54 28.20
CA THR A 1049 0.83 13.39 28.90
C THR A 1049 -0.62 12.91 28.78
N GLY A 1050 -0.89 11.86 27.99
CA GLY A 1050 -2.23 11.32 27.79
C GLY A 1050 -2.95 11.87 26.57
N ILE A 1051 -2.35 12.79 25.80
CA ILE A 1051 -2.95 13.37 24.58
C ILE A 1051 -3.34 12.32 23.53
N GLY A 1052 -2.71 11.14 23.55
CA GLY A 1052 -3.00 10.01 22.67
C GLY A 1052 -3.90 8.92 23.27
N GLY A 1053 -4.41 9.10 24.49
CA GLY A 1053 -5.11 8.06 25.26
C GLY A 1053 -4.16 7.13 26.04
N GLU A 1054 -4.73 6.30 26.93
CA GLU A 1054 -3.94 5.42 27.82
C GLU A 1054 -2.96 4.48 27.11
N PRO A 1055 -3.34 3.78 26.01
CA PRO A 1055 -2.39 2.88 25.35
C PRO A 1055 -1.19 3.63 24.78
N ALA A 1056 -1.40 4.80 24.16
CA ALA A 1056 -0.32 5.62 23.63
C ALA A 1056 0.57 6.20 24.74
N ALA A 1057 -0.01 6.61 25.87
CA ALA A 1057 0.75 7.08 27.03
C ALA A 1057 1.61 5.96 27.64
N SER A 1058 1.07 4.74 27.73
CA SER A 1058 1.79 3.56 28.23
C SER A 1058 2.95 3.17 27.28
N THR A 1059 2.71 3.14 25.96
CA THR A 1059 3.78 2.92 24.97
C THR A 1059 4.83 4.03 25.02
N ALA A 1060 4.40 5.29 25.21
CA ALA A 1060 5.30 6.43 25.34
C ALA A 1060 6.19 6.34 26.59
N GLU A 1061 5.62 5.93 27.72
CA GLU A 1061 6.37 5.66 28.95
C GLU A 1061 7.45 4.59 28.71
N THR A 1062 7.09 3.49 28.06
CA THR A 1062 8.01 2.42 27.68
C THR A 1062 9.12 2.93 26.75
N ALA A 1063 8.78 3.77 25.76
CA ALA A 1063 9.76 4.40 24.86
C ALA A 1063 10.72 5.33 25.60
N LEU A 1064 10.22 6.15 26.52
CA LEU A 1064 11.06 7.05 27.33
C LEU A 1064 11.97 6.27 28.29
N LYS A 1065 11.46 5.21 28.93
CA LYS A 1065 12.26 4.30 29.76
C LYS A 1065 13.32 3.57 28.94
N ALA A 1066 12.96 3.08 27.75
CA ALA A 1066 13.90 2.43 26.85
C ALA A 1066 15.02 3.39 26.44
N ALA A 1067 14.69 4.64 26.09
CA ALA A 1067 15.68 5.67 25.78
C ALA A 1067 16.61 5.94 26.96
N ALA A 1068 16.08 6.05 28.19
CA ALA A 1068 16.88 6.26 29.40
C ALA A 1068 17.83 5.09 29.68
N TYR A 1069 17.36 3.85 29.56
CA TYR A 1069 18.20 2.66 29.74
C TYR A 1069 19.23 2.49 28.63
N THR A 1070 18.85 2.73 27.38
CA THR A 1070 19.79 2.75 26.25
C THR A 1070 20.89 3.78 26.44
N TRP A 1071 20.54 4.98 26.93
CA TRP A 1071 21.53 6.01 27.24
C TRP A 1071 22.52 5.53 28.32
N GLY A 1072 22.02 4.95 29.41
CA GLY A 1072 22.87 4.38 30.48
C GLY A 1072 23.76 3.23 29.99
N ALA A 1073 23.18 2.26 29.26
CA ALA A 1073 23.92 1.14 28.69
C ALA A 1073 25.01 1.60 27.73
N ASN A 1074 24.72 2.59 26.88
CA ASN A 1074 25.67 3.08 25.91
C ASN A 1074 26.80 3.92 26.55
N LEU A 1075 26.56 4.58 27.70
CA LEU A 1075 27.65 5.20 28.48
C LEU A 1075 28.67 4.16 28.95
N ALA A 1076 28.20 3.00 29.42
CA ALA A 1076 29.08 1.90 29.82
C ALA A 1076 29.84 1.34 28.61
N THR A 1077 29.17 1.11 27.47
CA THR A 1077 29.82 0.67 26.23
C THR A 1077 30.91 1.65 25.77
N ARG A 1078 30.64 2.95 25.84
CA ARG A 1078 31.60 4.00 25.45
C ARG A 1078 32.82 4.04 26.34
N TYR A 1079 32.64 3.86 27.64
CA TYR A 1079 33.75 3.75 28.60
C TYR A 1079 34.60 2.50 28.34
N VAL A 1080 33.97 1.35 28.08
CA VAL A 1080 34.67 0.07 27.86
C VAL A 1080 35.41 0.04 26.52
N VAL A 1081 34.78 0.49 25.43
CA VAL A 1081 35.34 0.35 24.08
C VAL A 1081 36.28 1.49 23.72
N GLY A 1082 35.98 2.72 24.12
CA GLY A 1082 36.88 3.87 23.95
C GLY A 1082 37.27 4.18 22.50
N ARG A 1083 36.45 3.81 21.49
CA ARG A 1083 36.80 4.00 20.07
C ARG A 1083 36.92 5.48 19.69
N ALA A 1084 37.95 5.85 18.93
CA ALA A 1084 38.13 7.22 18.42
C ALA A 1084 37.08 7.58 17.37
N ARG A 1085 36.65 8.85 17.35
CA ARG A 1085 35.71 9.39 16.35
C ARG A 1085 36.45 9.72 15.03
N PRO A 1086 35.76 9.71 13.88
CA PRO A 1086 36.37 10.12 12.61
C PRO A 1086 36.95 11.55 12.65
N SER A 1087 36.30 12.47 13.37
CA SER A 1087 36.77 13.85 13.57
C SER A 1087 38.08 14.00 14.34
N GLN A 1088 38.55 12.95 15.02
CA GLN A 1088 39.81 12.96 15.80
C GLN A 1088 41.02 12.53 14.96
N GLU A 1089 40.80 12.05 13.74
CA GLU A 1089 41.86 11.65 12.78
C GLU A 1089 42.82 10.53 13.25
N LEU A 1090 42.49 9.85 14.35
CA LEU A 1090 43.24 8.70 14.89
C LEU A 1090 42.95 7.38 14.15
N GLY A 1091 42.02 7.37 13.19
CA GLY A 1091 41.62 6.20 12.41
C GLY A 1091 40.54 5.33 13.06
N ASN A 1092 39.91 4.45 12.27
CA ASN A 1092 38.76 3.64 12.69
C ASN A 1092 39.10 2.41 13.55
N ALA A 1093 40.39 2.12 13.75
CA ALA A 1093 40.88 1.02 14.58
C ALA A 1093 41.54 1.50 15.89
N SER A 1094 41.39 2.79 16.23
CA SER A 1094 41.90 3.34 17.50
C SER A 1094 40.86 3.13 18.61
N PHE A 1095 41.26 2.42 19.66
CA PHE A 1095 40.44 2.10 20.83
C PHE A 1095 41.23 2.44 22.09
N ASP A 1096 40.63 3.22 22.98
CA ASP A 1096 41.25 3.65 24.23
C ASP A 1096 40.27 3.55 25.41
N GLY A 1097 39.80 2.34 25.66
CA GLY A 1097 38.85 2.02 26.73
C GLY A 1097 39.41 2.23 28.13
N PHE A 1098 38.51 2.41 29.11
CA PHE A 1098 38.80 2.53 30.54
C PHE A 1098 39.62 3.76 30.97
N LYS A 1099 39.81 4.75 30.09
CA LYS A 1099 40.44 6.04 30.41
C LYS A 1099 39.39 7.14 30.62
N SER A 1100 39.75 8.21 31.33
CA SER A 1100 38.85 9.35 31.62
C SER A 1100 38.27 10.03 30.37
N GLY A 1101 38.97 9.96 29.23
CA GLY A 1101 38.49 10.44 27.92
C GLY A 1101 37.52 9.49 27.20
N ALA A 1102 37.38 8.23 27.65
CA ALA A 1102 36.57 7.21 26.97
C ALA A 1102 35.06 7.53 26.97
N ALA A 1103 34.58 8.36 27.91
CA ALA A 1103 33.20 8.88 27.89
C ALA A 1103 32.90 9.78 26.66
N GLN A 1104 33.92 10.28 25.97
CA GLN A 1104 33.81 11.03 24.71
C GLN A 1104 33.94 10.15 23.46
N SER A 1105 34.10 8.82 23.61
CA SER A 1105 34.32 7.88 22.51
C SER A 1105 33.17 7.79 21.49
N GLY A 1106 33.46 7.30 20.29
CA GLY A 1106 32.53 7.16 19.18
C GLY A 1106 31.63 5.92 19.24
N PHE A 1107 31.99 4.87 19.99
CA PHE A 1107 31.27 3.59 19.94
C PHE A 1107 30.46 3.29 21.21
N ALA A 1108 29.13 3.09 21.17
CA ALA A 1108 28.22 3.20 20.02
C ALA A 1108 27.57 4.61 19.95
N SER A 1109 26.88 4.90 18.85
CA SER A 1109 26.20 6.20 18.65
C SER A 1109 24.98 6.39 19.56
N ASN A 1110 25.07 7.33 20.52
CA ASN A 1110 23.96 7.68 21.43
C ASN A 1110 22.70 8.13 20.70
N HIS A 1111 22.85 8.97 19.67
CA HIS A 1111 21.70 9.55 18.98
C HIS A 1111 20.93 8.50 18.19
N VAL A 1112 21.65 7.59 17.52
CA VAL A 1112 21.03 6.48 16.79
C VAL A 1112 20.41 5.48 17.76
N ALA A 1113 21.11 5.16 18.85
CA ALA A 1113 20.59 4.26 19.88
C ALA A 1113 19.30 4.78 20.52
N ILE A 1114 19.27 6.06 20.91
CA ILE A 1114 18.06 6.69 21.47
C ILE A 1114 16.93 6.76 20.43
N ALA A 1115 17.21 7.09 19.17
CA ALA A 1115 16.18 7.11 18.13
C ALA A 1115 15.52 5.74 17.94
N PHE A 1116 16.32 4.67 17.88
CA PHE A 1116 15.78 3.32 17.80
C PHE A 1116 15.05 2.91 19.08
N ALA A 1117 15.56 3.25 20.27
CA ALA A 1117 14.90 2.94 21.55
C ALA A 1117 13.54 3.64 21.70
N LEU A 1118 13.42 4.88 21.22
CA LEU A 1118 12.16 5.63 21.20
C LEU A 1118 11.19 5.08 20.15
N ALA A 1119 11.67 4.69 18.97
CA ALA A 1119 10.82 4.22 17.89
C ALA A 1119 10.29 2.79 18.10
N THR A 1120 11.09 1.92 18.74
CA THR A 1120 10.83 0.46 18.77
C THR A 1120 9.54 0.09 19.52
N PRO A 1121 9.22 0.63 20.72
CA PRO A 1121 7.97 0.29 21.41
C PRO A 1121 6.73 0.67 20.59
N PHE A 1122 6.74 1.83 19.93
CA PHE A 1122 5.66 2.23 19.02
C PHE A 1122 5.59 1.33 17.79
N ALA A 1123 6.74 1.06 17.16
CA ALA A 1123 6.82 0.20 15.98
C ALA A 1123 6.26 -1.20 16.25
N GLN A 1124 6.55 -1.78 17.43
CA GLN A 1124 6.10 -3.12 17.80
C GLN A 1124 4.66 -3.14 18.31
N GLN A 1125 4.28 -2.24 19.23
CA GLN A 1125 2.96 -2.28 19.87
C GLN A 1125 1.84 -1.78 18.97
N LEU A 1126 2.14 -0.86 18.06
CA LEU A 1126 1.16 -0.29 17.14
C LEU A 1126 1.30 -0.81 15.70
N ASP A 1127 2.18 -1.79 15.47
CA ASP A 1127 2.47 -2.38 14.15
C ASP A 1127 2.85 -1.32 13.09
N MET A 1128 3.82 -0.47 13.45
CA MET A 1128 4.28 0.68 12.65
C MET A 1128 5.76 0.54 12.24
N PRO A 1129 6.13 -0.44 11.39
CA PRO A 1129 7.52 -0.73 11.06
C PRO A 1129 8.23 0.43 10.32
N TRP A 1130 7.49 1.35 9.70
CA TRP A 1130 8.05 2.53 9.05
C TRP A 1130 8.80 3.47 10.01
N LEU A 1131 8.51 3.42 11.31
CA LEU A 1131 9.22 4.20 12.34
C LEU A 1131 10.71 3.84 12.42
N TYR A 1132 11.09 2.60 12.05
CA TYR A 1132 12.51 2.23 11.98
C TYR A 1132 13.25 2.97 10.86
N ALA A 1133 12.58 3.31 9.75
CA ALA A 1133 13.19 4.11 8.70
C ALA A 1133 13.45 5.55 9.18
N VAL A 1134 12.53 6.11 9.97
CA VAL A 1134 12.71 7.42 10.62
C VAL A 1134 13.88 7.38 11.60
N ALA A 1135 13.97 6.34 12.43
CA ALA A 1135 15.09 6.17 13.35
C ALA A 1135 16.43 6.01 12.60
N ALA A 1136 16.46 5.21 11.52
CA ALA A 1136 17.63 5.00 10.68
C ALA A 1136 18.13 6.28 10.00
N ALA A 1137 17.26 7.25 9.72
CA ALA A 1137 17.66 8.54 9.14
C ALA A 1137 18.62 9.33 10.06
N SER A 1138 18.64 9.06 11.37
CA SER A 1138 19.61 9.65 12.30
C SER A 1138 21.06 9.19 12.07
N THR A 1139 21.25 7.99 11.50
CA THR A 1139 22.57 7.44 11.11
C THR A 1139 23.27 8.36 10.12
N PHE A 1140 22.53 8.83 9.12
CA PHE A 1140 23.05 9.71 8.09
C PHE A 1140 23.69 10.98 8.69
N GLY A 1141 23.01 11.64 9.63
CA GLY A 1141 23.51 12.87 10.24
C GLY A 1141 24.77 12.68 11.08
N ARG A 1142 24.91 11.53 11.75
CA ARG A 1142 26.07 11.22 12.59
C ARG A 1142 27.31 10.89 11.76
N VAL A 1143 27.14 10.16 10.66
CA VAL A 1143 28.22 9.86 9.71
C VAL A 1143 28.62 11.11 8.92
N GLN A 1144 27.65 11.88 8.41
CA GLN A 1144 27.92 13.09 7.63
C GLN A 1144 28.70 14.14 8.45
N LYS A 1145 28.40 14.33 9.75
CA LYS A 1145 29.13 15.25 10.62
C LYS A 1145 30.47 14.71 11.13
N ARG A 1146 30.91 13.51 10.68
CA ARG A 1146 32.16 12.85 11.11
C ARG A 1146 32.21 12.58 12.62
N GLU A 1147 31.05 12.50 13.27
CA GLU A 1147 30.97 12.25 14.71
C GLU A 1147 31.06 10.75 15.04
N HIS A 1148 30.64 9.90 14.11
CA HIS A 1148 30.57 8.45 14.27
C HIS A 1148 30.93 7.73 12.98
N TRP A 1149 31.57 6.57 13.12
CA TRP A 1149 31.76 5.62 12.02
C TRP A 1149 30.42 4.93 11.67
N VAL A 1150 30.28 4.38 10.47
CA VAL A 1150 29.06 3.65 10.05
C VAL A 1150 28.80 2.50 11.01
N SER A 1151 29.83 1.75 11.37
CA SER A 1151 29.73 0.66 12.34
C SER A 1151 29.32 1.09 13.76
N ASP A 1152 29.67 2.31 14.20
CA ASP A 1152 29.21 2.86 15.49
C ASP A 1152 27.70 3.12 15.49
N THR A 1153 27.15 3.54 14.33
CA THR A 1153 25.72 3.80 14.17
C THR A 1153 24.91 2.52 14.07
N VAL A 1154 25.42 1.48 13.41
CA VAL A 1154 24.80 0.15 13.36
C VAL A 1154 24.76 -0.47 14.77
N ALA A 1155 25.85 -0.39 15.52
CA ALA A 1155 25.88 -0.84 16.91
C ALA A 1155 24.87 -0.07 17.78
N GLY A 1156 24.77 1.24 17.59
CA GLY A 1156 23.79 2.07 18.29
C GLY A 1156 22.35 1.65 17.97
N ALA A 1157 22.02 1.48 16.69
CA ALA A 1157 20.70 1.04 16.23
C ALA A 1157 20.30 -0.32 16.84
N LEU A 1158 21.22 -1.29 16.84
CA LEU A 1158 21.00 -2.61 17.43
C LEU A 1158 20.78 -2.53 18.94
N LEU A 1159 21.57 -1.74 19.67
CA LEU A 1159 21.39 -1.52 21.11
C LEU A 1159 20.04 -0.88 21.43
N GLY A 1160 19.67 0.17 20.68
CA GLY A 1160 18.38 0.85 20.83
C GLY A 1160 17.20 -0.07 20.55
N TYR A 1161 17.27 -0.84 19.46
CA TYR A 1161 16.27 -1.84 19.10
C TYR A 1161 16.14 -2.94 20.17
N ALA A 1162 17.25 -3.47 20.67
CA ALA A 1162 17.24 -4.52 21.68
C ALA A 1162 16.60 -4.04 22.98
N MET A 1163 17.00 -2.87 23.48
CA MET A 1163 16.41 -2.29 24.67
C MET A 1163 14.93 -1.96 24.47
N GLY A 1164 14.57 -1.30 23.38
CA GLY A 1164 13.17 -1.00 23.08
C GLY A 1164 12.30 -2.25 22.98
N SER A 1165 12.82 -3.34 22.41
CA SER A 1165 12.14 -4.65 22.34
C SER A 1165 11.96 -5.26 23.73
N LEU A 1166 13.02 -5.25 24.55
CA LEU A 1166 12.98 -5.81 25.91
C LEU A 1166 11.89 -5.15 26.77
N LEU A 1167 11.84 -3.81 26.79
CA LEU A 1167 10.81 -3.12 27.59
C LEU A 1167 9.41 -3.24 26.97
N SER A 1168 9.32 -3.32 25.64
CA SER A 1168 8.05 -3.57 24.93
C SER A 1168 7.48 -4.94 25.30
N GLU A 1169 8.33 -5.96 25.42
CA GLU A 1169 7.95 -7.30 25.90
C GLU A 1169 7.54 -7.28 27.38
N GLN A 1170 8.28 -6.55 28.23
CA GLN A 1170 7.93 -6.33 29.64
C GLN A 1170 6.55 -5.69 29.82
N GLN A 1171 6.14 -4.81 28.90
CA GLN A 1171 4.80 -4.21 28.91
C GLN A 1171 3.72 -5.22 28.51
N ARG A 1172 4.01 -6.14 27.58
CA ARG A 1172 3.04 -7.15 27.09
C ARG A 1172 2.82 -8.30 28.06
N ASN A 1173 3.87 -8.73 28.77
CA ASN A 1173 3.81 -9.89 29.63
C ASN A 1173 3.91 -9.48 31.12
N PRO A 1174 2.81 -9.58 31.90
CA PRO A 1174 2.83 -9.21 33.32
C PRO A 1174 3.76 -10.08 34.17
N TYR A 1175 4.22 -11.23 33.65
CA TYR A 1175 5.15 -12.15 34.30
C TYR A 1175 6.61 -12.01 33.82
N ALA A 1176 6.90 -11.07 32.90
CA ALA A 1176 8.27 -10.79 32.48
C ALA A 1176 9.06 -10.01 33.55
N MET A 1177 10.40 -10.11 33.51
CA MET A 1177 11.30 -9.37 34.40
C MET A 1177 10.97 -7.87 34.34
N ARG A 1178 10.65 -7.26 35.48
CA ARG A 1178 10.40 -5.82 35.56
C ARG A 1178 11.63 -5.05 36.00
N LEU A 1179 12.25 -4.32 35.08
CA LEU A 1179 13.26 -3.31 35.42
C LEU A 1179 12.57 -2.05 35.95
N SER A 1180 12.90 -1.66 37.18
CA SER A 1180 12.41 -0.43 37.82
C SER A 1180 13.58 0.41 38.31
N VAL A 1181 13.50 1.73 38.13
CA VAL A 1181 14.52 2.67 38.62
C VAL A 1181 13.97 3.37 39.85
N THR A 1182 14.66 3.21 40.95
CA THR A 1182 14.53 4.07 42.12
C THR A 1182 15.67 5.08 42.11
N PRO A 1183 15.57 6.21 42.82
CA PRO A 1183 16.66 7.20 42.88
C PRO A 1183 18.04 6.62 43.24
N ASN A 1184 18.07 5.46 43.92
CA ASN A 1184 19.29 4.85 44.46
C ASN A 1184 19.62 3.45 43.91
N ALA A 1185 18.76 2.86 43.06
CA ALA A 1185 18.98 1.51 42.53
C ALA A 1185 18.13 1.20 41.29
N VAL A 1186 18.68 0.37 40.39
CA VAL A 1186 17.90 -0.34 39.38
C VAL A 1186 17.50 -1.69 39.97
N VAL A 1187 16.21 -1.88 40.24
CA VAL A 1187 15.65 -3.08 40.87
C VAL A 1187 14.93 -3.90 39.80
N ALA A 1188 15.36 -5.15 39.63
CA ALA A 1188 14.67 -6.12 38.79
C ALA A 1188 13.71 -6.95 39.67
N ASN A 1189 12.41 -6.84 39.41
CA ASN A 1189 11.37 -7.56 40.12
C ASN A 1189 10.83 -8.73 39.28
N TRP A 1190 10.54 -9.85 39.94
CA TRP A 1190 9.99 -11.07 39.36
C TRP A 1190 8.71 -11.43 40.10
N SER A 1191 7.65 -11.76 39.37
CA SER A 1191 6.48 -12.46 39.93
C SER A 1191 6.40 -13.83 39.29
N PHE A 1192 6.55 -14.88 40.10
CA PHE A 1192 6.33 -16.26 39.68
C PHE A 1192 4.83 -16.57 39.73
N LYS A 1193 4.39 -17.51 38.88
CA LYS A 1193 3.04 -18.06 38.90
C LYS A 1193 2.88 -19.07 40.03
#